data_AF-A0A940IZ13-F1
#
_entry.id   AF-A0A940IZ13-F1
#
_cell.length_a   1.000
_cell.length_b   1.000
_cell.length_c   1.000
_cell.angle_alpha   90.00
_cell.angle_beta   90.00
_cell.angle_gamma   90.00
#
_symmetry.space_group_name_H-M   'P 1'
#
loop_
_entity.id
_entity.type
_entity.pdbx_description
1 polymer ?
#
loop_
_entity_poly.entity_id
_entity_poly.type
_entity_poly.pdbx_seq_one_letter_code
_entity_poly.pdbx_strand_id
1 'polypeptide(L)'
;MMKKNWLLLTTSVVVLSACGGSSESNSAPKFDQANYSLALKEDASAKITVSAKDDNGDKLTYSLSNAPANATATIDANSGEVSYVPTANFNGDDKFTVAVSDGTAVTNVEVTVTIEAVNDAPELALDKLLVSGGEVKKGTLAATDIDGDSLKYELTKAPKVGAMVIAADSGEVTYTIKDIVSIDDAFTVKISDGNGGEITKQLSLGTSLATNADRAYYYYAWDKSHLKQAQKISDGLKDDVVNSSVYSSLVSGYSNAGFSDITESILTGDAITNQITRASAYLSAANANIRLGNKNKATDYLVKAQQLYSEQLATNGIATLDAGFFPSLATAYRAMGDDNGATQAYSVMDLVMNSIGEGTEARRLFFRFNFYVDDLVADYEETKAEQDRLAALEQTERLLRFTPRIGYSTNFADQKYSSVTLVAYDYVIEKFITLNEPERAKQALAQALALYGYVDYDSNYSVAADPYADTTKNDYVFTVPDFAAHMVTLYPSVDISSLTEIAKGSIFFDFVKDSIIGDAEEALTFARVRASTSDQQAVDIVVANKKSDDLRQHFTELVAFNIRTKGAAIYMIDQGRYSAADALAQEALTLIQSDEYLAENRSSFSFISGESGCGRLVRVYEQLERLSAGNGYSEKAKSTAKVCGDLMLAHFNERKTDSKGNLLVSTKEAVQAAAIVAKYLTRHGHTETLNAVLASANSNIELLKNDISDSENLTKEKADRYANLAVELARGGFFSQAQSFYDSALAEAVKIEETTSAASVGNFTRDLFNGRRRADSSYLQWIEAINANENAAQRVQNRQQAATILAKHLDKVIPFIATKSDLIKNEEYVPFAAIYTYLGDTDRALTIAQDEALGELEKASIEANVARNLASADAFPSSIVASVDTDNDGKPNFFAPFATDEMISDSGLVLDEDSDNDGIKDEEDPSPLVKNN
;
A
#
# COMPACT_ATOMS: atom_id res chain seq x y z
N MET A 1 -32.33 58.98 -34.64
CA MET A 1 -31.39 59.91 -35.32
C MET A 1 -31.76 59.99 -36.79
N MET A 2 -31.87 61.23 -37.30
CA MET A 2 -31.66 61.69 -38.69
C MET A 2 -32.33 60.94 -39.86
N LYS A 3 -33.35 61.55 -40.51
CA LYS A 3 -33.27 62.37 -41.76
C LYS A 3 -33.05 61.50 -43.02
N LYS A 4 -33.58 61.71 -44.22
CA LYS A 4 -34.51 62.63 -44.93
C LYS A 4 -34.05 62.51 -46.42
N ASN A 5 -34.94 62.83 -47.37
CA ASN A 5 -34.67 63.24 -48.78
C ASN A 5 -34.54 62.12 -49.83
N TRP A 6 -34.96 62.26 -51.10
CA TRP A 6 -35.61 63.30 -51.94
C TRP A 6 -36.09 62.59 -53.24
N LEU A 7 -37.26 62.86 -53.81
CA LEU A 7 -37.69 63.98 -54.69
C LEU A 7 -37.15 63.96 -56.16
N LEU A 8 -38.11 63.93 -57.10
CA LEU A 8 -38.27 64.74 -58.34
C LEU A 8 -37.93 64.15 -59.74
N LEU A 9 -38.99 64.13 -60.57
CA LEU A 9 -39.15 64.62 -61.97
C LEU A 9 -38.36 63.93 -63.12
N THR A 10 -38.83 63.86 -64.38
CA THR A 10 -39.62 64.81 -65.19
C THR A 10 -40.08 64.17 -66.53
N THR A 11 -41.12 64.76 -67.18
CA THR A 11 -41.36 64.95 -68.66
C THR A 11 -41.73 63.74 -69.55
N SER A 12 -42.64 63.77 -70.56
CA SER A 12 -43.48 64.80 -71.22
C SER A 12 -44.56 64.17 -72.15
N VAL A 13 -45.77 64.77 -72.19
CA VAL A 13 -46.69 65.20 -73.31
C VAL A 13 -46.64 64.43 -74.66
N VAL A 14 -47.73 63.99 -75.35
CA VAL A 14 -48.78 64.74 -76.11
C VAL A 14 -49.98 63.85 -76.56
N VAL A 15 -51.20 64.31 -76.24
CA VAL A 15 -52.51 64.39 -76.97
C VAL A 15 -52.89 63.39 -78.08
N LEU A 16 -54.07 62.73 -77.97
CA LEU A 16 -55.22 62.88 -78.90
C LEU A 16 -56.52 62.20 -78.39
N SER A 17 -57.61 62.53 -79.08
CA SER A 17 -59.04 62.65 -78.71
C SER A 17 -59.94 61.40 -78.60
N ALA A 18 -60.99 61.53 -77.76
CA ALA A 18 -62.38 61.00 -77.84
C ALA A 18 -62.57 59.46 -77.91
N CYS A 19 -63.61 58.79 -77.38
CA CYS A 19 -64.96 59.12 -76.92
C CYS A 19 -65.49 57.89 -76.14
N GLY A 20 -66.36 58.08 -75.13
CA GLY A 20 -67.44 57.14 -74.81
C GLY A 20 -67.17 55.99 -73.82
N GLY A 21 -67.90 55.99 -72.70
CA GLY A 21 -68.07 54.83 -71.82
C GLY A 21 -68.09 55.22 -70.35
N SER A 22 -69.28 55.41 -69.78
CA SER A 22 -69.50 55.57 -68.34
C SER A 22 -68.94 54.36 -67.58
N SER A 23 -67.86 54.57 -66.81
CA SER A 23 -67.45 53.60 -65.78
C SER A 23 -68.45 53.67 -64.65
N GLU A 24 -69.18 52.58 -64.41
CA GLU A 24 -69.74 52.34 -63.07
C GLU A 24 -68.59 52.42 -62.07
N SER A 25 -68.77 53.20 -61.00
CA SER A 25 -67.80 53.24 -59.91
C SER A 25 -67.79 51.88 -59.23
N ASN A 26 -66.65 51.18 -59.24
CA ASN A 26 -66.46 49.97 -58.43
C ASN A 26 -66.75 50.27 -56.95
N SER A 27 -67.47 49.39 -56.26
CA SER A 27 -67.71 49.48 -54.82
C SER A 27 -66.89 48.40 -54.13
N ALA A 28 -65.86 48.78 -53.37
CA ALA A 28 -64.99 47.81 -52.70
C ALA A 28 -65.79 46.80 -51.82
N PRO A 29 -65.34 45.54 -51.74
CA PRO A 29 -66.02 44.51 -50.98
C PRO A 29 -66.09 44.86 -49.49
N LYS A 30 -67.22 44.55 -48.85
CA LYS A 30 -67.46 44.84 -47.43
C LYS A 30 -67.68 43.53 -46.67
N PHE A 31 -66.91 43.31 -45.61
CA PHE A 31 -67.17 42.21 -44.68
C PHE A 31 -68.53 42.40 -43.99
N ASP A 32 -69.23 41.29 -43.75
CA ASP A 32 -70.54 41.28 -43.07
C ASP A 32 -70.44 41.74 -41.60
N GLN A 33 -69.25 41.69 -40.99
CA GLN A 33 -68.97 42.12 -39.63
C GLN A 33 -67.75 43.04 -39.56
N ALA A 34 -67.76 43.96 -38.60
CA ALA A 34 -66.64 44.88 -38.36
C ALA A 34 -65.42 44.18 -37.74
N ASN A 35 -65.63 43.11 -36.96
CA ASN A 35 -64.59 42.29 -36.34
C ASN A 35 -65.08 40.85 -36.20
N TYR A 36 -64.16 39.89 -36.18
CA TYR A 36 -64.44 38.47 -35.90
C TYR A 36 -63.60 38.00 -34.70
N SER A 37 -64.11 37.03 -33.94
CA SER A 37 -63.41 36.46 -32.79
C SER A 37 -63.52 34.94 -32.77
N LEU A 38 -62.43 34.26 -32.40
CA LEU A 38 -62.33 32.82 -32.26
C LEU A 38 -61.83 32.48 -30.84
N ALA A 39 -62.45 31.51 -30.19
CA ALA A 39 -61.98 30.98 -28.91
C ALA A 39 -61.83 29.47 -29.02
N LEU A 40 -60.70 28.96 -28.54
CA LEU A 40 -60.35 27.54 -28.56
C LEU A 40 -59.37 27.23 -27.43
N LYS A 41 -59.09 25.94 -27.25
CA LYS A 41 -58.06 25.44 -26.35
C LYS A 41 -56.76 25.22 -27.11
N GLU A 42 -55.60 25.34 -26.45
CA GLU A 42 -54.29 25.29 -27.13
C GLU A 42 -53.99 23.98 -27.88
N ASP A 43 -54.58 22.85 -27.45
CA ASP A 43 -54.49 21.55 -28.14
C ASP A 43 -55.60 21.26 -29.15
N ALA A 44 -56.44 22.27 -29.43
CA ALA A 44 -57.53 22.16 -30.38
C ALA A 44 -57.23 22.93 -31.67
N SER A 45 -57.75 22.42 -32.78
CA SER A 45 -57.88 23.22 -34.00
C SER A 45 -59.28 23.80 -34.08
N ALA A 46 -59.40 24.97 -34.69
CA ALA A 46 -60.70 25.57 -34.92
C ALA A 46 -60.79 26.19 -36.32
N LYS A 47 -62.03 26.42 -36.75
CA LYS A 47 -62.33 27.02 -38.05
C LYS A 47 -63.23 28.23 -37.87
N ILE A 48 -63.00 29.26 -38.67
CA ILE A 48 -63.85 30.45 -38.73
C ILE A 48 -64.05 30.89 -40.18
N THR A 49 -65.28 31.18 -40.57
CA THR A 49 -65.59 31.71 -41.89
C THR A 49 -65.80 33.21 -41.80
N VAL A 50 -65.01 33.98 -42.54
CA VAL A 50 -65.24 35.41 -42.73
C VAL A 50 -65.96 35.63 -44.06
N SER A 51 -67.09 36.34 -44.02
CA SER A 51 -67.92 36.57 -45.20
C SER A 51 -67.95 38.05 -45.55
N ALA A 52 -67.96 38.34 -46.85
CA ALA A 52 -68.04 39.66 -47.42
C ALA A 52 -68.99 39.67 -48.62
N LYS A 53 -69.48 40.86 -48.96
CA LYS A 53 -70.35 41.10 -50.11
C LYS A 53 -69.81 42.25 -50.94
N ASP A 54 -70.09 42.15 -52.22
CA ASP A 54 -69.82 43.18 -53.20
C ASP A 54 -71.14 43.74 -53.73
N ASP A 55 -71.31 45.06 -53.71
CA ASP A 55 -72.56 45.72 -54.10
C ASP A 55 -72.75 45.68 -55.64
N ASN A 56 -71.69 45.45 -56.41
CA ASN A 56 -71.69 45.27 -57.86
C ASN A 56 -71.82 43.78 -58.28
N GLY A 57 -71.67 42.84 -57.34
CA GLY A 57 -71.80 41.41 -57.55
C GLY A 57 -70.51 40.73 -58.04
N ASP A 58 -69.36 41.38 -57.89
CA ASP A 58 -68.07 40.87 -58.34
C ASP A 58 -67.61 39.63 -57.54
N LYS A 59 -66.79 38.78 -58.19
CA LYS A 59 -66.30 37.54 -57.58
C LYS A 59 -65.26 37.88 -56.50
N LEU A 60 -65.53 37.43 -55.28
CA LEU A 60 -64.63 37.63 -54.14
C LEU A 60 -63.55 36.55 -54.04
N THR A 61 -62.33 36.98 -53.73
CA THR A 61 -61.20 36.10 -53.40
C THR A 61 -60.62 36.49 -52.05
N TYR A 62 -60.50 35.52 -51.15
CA TYR A 62 -59.99 35.71 -49.79
C TYR A 62 -58.51 35.31 -49.67
N SER A 63 -57.77 36.02 -48.82
CA SER A 63 -56.37 35.72 -48.51
C SER A 63 -56.01 36.20 -47.09
N LEU A 64 -54.96 35.64 -46.49
CA LEU A 64 -54.41 36.17 -45.24
C LEU A 64 -53.45 37.32 -45.57
N SER A 65 -53.78 38.54 -45.17
CA SER A 65 -52.91 39.72 -45.33
C SER A 65 -51.91 39.86 -44.19
N ASN A 66 -52.21 39.29 -43.03
CA ASN A 66 -51.26 39.05 -41.96
C ASN A 66 -51.55 37.69 -41.31
N ALA A 67 -50.54 36.83 -41.21
CA ALA A 67 -50.66 35.54 -40.53
C ALA A 67 -50.68 35.73 -39.00
N PRO A 68 -51.27 34.78 -38.25
CA PRO A 68 -51.15 34.77 -36.79
C PRO A 68 -49.70 34.57 -36.36
N ALA A 69 -49.35 35.12 -35.20
CA ALA A 69 -47.96 35.08 -34.69
C ALA A 69 -47.64 33.74 -34.01
N ASN A 70 -48.65 33.09 -33.43
CA ASN A 70 -48.50 31.90 -32.60
C ASN A 70 -49.38 30.75 -33.09
N ALA A 71 -49.67 30.70 -34.40
CA ALA A 71 -50.45 29.62 -35.00
C ALA A 71 -50.10 29.41 -36.48
N THR A 72 -50.53 28.27 -37.02
CA THR A 72 -50.65 28.06 -38.46
C THR A 72 -52.09 28.33 -38.88
N ALA A 73 -52.29 29.31 -39.77
CA ALA A 73 -53.59 29.58 -40.39
C ALA A 73 -53.55 29.37 -41.91
N THR A 74 -54.59 28.73 -42.45
CA THR A 74 -54.80 28.59 -43.90
C THR A 74 -56.22 29.02 -44.25
N ILE A 75 -56.39 29.73 -45.37
CA ILE A 75 -57.70 30.25 -45.80
C ILE A 75 -58.10 29.66 -47.15
N ASP A 76 -59.36 29.22 -47.26
CA ASP A 76 -59.97 28.89 -48.55
C ASP A 76 -60.33 30.17 -49.29
N ALA A 77 -59.69 30.38 -50.45
CA ALA A 77 -59.82 31.60 -51.22
C ALA A 77 -61.22 31.85 -51.79
N ASN A 78 -62.10 30.84 -51.87
CA ASN A 78 -63.45 30.97 -52.41
C ASN A 78 -64.52 31.08 -51.32
N SER A 79 -64.34 30.42 -50.17
CA SER A 79 -65.33 30.40 -49.09
C SER A 79 -65.04 31.36 -47.94
N GLY A 80 -63.80 31.82 -47.80
CA GLY A 80 -63.36 32.62 -46.66
C GLY A 80 -63.24 31.82 -45.36
N GLU A 81 -63.32 30.49 -45.40
CA GLU A 81 -63.05 29.62 -44.25
C GLU A 81 -61.56 29.59 -43.93
N VAL A 82 -61.21 29.98 -42.71
CA VAL A 82 -59.86 29.91 -42.14
C VAL A 82 -59.79 28.71 -41.21
N SER A 83 -58.83 27.82 -41.44
CA SER A 83 -58.42 26.79 -40.47
C SER A 83 -57.28 27.32 -39.62
N TYR A 84 -57.43 27.27 -38.31
CA TYR A 84 -56.50 27.80 -37.32
C TYR A 84 -56.02 26.68 -36.39
N VAL A 85 -54.69 26.54 -36.28
CA VAL A 85 -54.04 25.58 -35.39
C VAL A 85 -53.01 26.35 -34.55
N PRO A 86 -53.22 26.55 -33.24
CA PRO A 86 -52.22 27.16 -32.36
C PRO A 86 -50.88 26.44 -32.47
N THR A 87 -49.80 27.15 -32.18
CA THR A 87 -48.51 26.52 -31.89
C THR A 87 -48.69 25.67 -30.63
N ALA A 88 -48.10 24.48 -30.60
CA ALA A 88 -48.20 23.59 -29.45
C ALA A 88 -47.80 24.34 -28.15
N ASN A 89 -48.62 24.16 -27.11
CA ASN A 89 -48.42 24.71 -25.76
C ASN A 89 -48.44 26.26 -25.71
N PHE A 90 -49.06 26.91 -26.70
CA PHE A 90 -49.29 28.35 -26.67
C PHE A 90 -50.72 28.67 -26.23
N ASN A 91 -50.84 29.33 -25.09
CA ASN A 91 -52.04 29.93 -24.57
C ASN A 91 -51.95 31.47 -24.53
N GLY A 92 -53.09 32.15 -24.63
CA GLY A 92 -53.18 33.61 -24.64
C GLY A 92 -53.83 34.16 -25.91
N ASP A 93 -53.61 35.45 -26.17
CA ASP A 93 -54.23 36.14 -27.29
C ASP A 93 -53.33 36.12 -28.54
N ASP A 94 -53.92 35.81 -29.68
CA ASP A 94 -53.32 35.94 -31.01
C ASP A 94 -54.28 36.69 -31.94
N LYS A 95 -53.79 37.11 -33.11
CA LYS A 95 -54.60 37.79 -34.11
C LYS A 95 -54.03 37.66 -35.49
N PHE A 96 -54.92 37.63 -36.48
CA PHE A 96 -54.56 37.63 -37.88
C PHE A 96 -55.50 38.52 -38.68
N THR A 97 -55.12 38.86 -39.92
CA THR A 97 -55.92 39.75 -40.77
C THR A 97 -56.28 39.05 -42.07
N VAL A 98 -57.57 39.05 -42.41
CA VAL A 98 -58.08 38.52 -43.68
C VAL A 98 -58.33 39.67 -44.65
N ALA A 99 -57.80 39.55 -45.86
CA ALA A 99 -58.09 40.40 -47.00
C ALA A 99 -59.12 39.74 -47.90
N VAL A 100 -60.09 40.51 -48.39
CA VAL A 100 -60.99 40.13 -49.47
C VAL A 100 -60.83 41.08 -50.65
N SER A 101 -60.74 40.54 -51.86
CA SER A 101 -60.56 41.28 -53.11
C SER A 101 -61.67 40.96 -54.10
N ASP A 102 -62.20 41.99 -54.77
CA ASP A 102 -63.09 41.89 -55.94
C ASP A 102 -62.30 41.85 -57.27
N GLY A 103 -60.96 41.90 -57.21
CA GLY A 103 -60.06 42.00 -58.37
C GLY A 103 -59.55 43.42 -58.67
N THR A 104 -60.14 44.45 -58.06
CA THR A 104 -59.83 45.88 -58.25
C THR A 104 -59.54 46.62 -56.95
N ALA A 105 -60.23 46.28 -55.86
CA ALA A 105 -60.07 46.85 -54.52
C ALA A 105 -59.97 45.74 -53.46
N VAL A 106 -59.28 46.04 -52.35
CA VAL A 106 -59.05 45.11 -51.24
C VAL A 106 -59.52 45.73 -49.93
N THR A 107 -60.29 44.98 -49.16
CA THR A 107 -60.70 45.34 -47.80
C THR A 107 -60.14 44.32 -46.81
N ASN A 108 -59.75 44.77 -45.61
CA ASN A 108 -59.20 43.93 -44.55
C ASN A 108 -60.13 43.87 -43.34
N VAL A 109 -60.14 42.75 -42.62
CA VAL A 109 -60.76 42.60 -41.30
C VAL A 109 -59.81 41.85 -40.35
N GLU A 110 -59.76 42.28 -39.10
CA GLU A 110 -58.98 41.60 -38.04
C GLU A 110 -59.82 40.47 -37.42
N VAL A 111 -59.19 39.33 -37.20
CA VAL A 111 -59.71 38.22 -36.41
C VAL A 111 -58.88 38.13 -35.14
N THR A 112 -59.54 38.30 -34.00
CA THR A 112 -58.92 38.11 -32.67
C THR A 112 -59.13 36.66 -32.22
N VAL A 113 -58.10 36.05 -31.64
CA VAL A 113 -58.14 34.67 -31.18
C VAL A 113 -57.73 34.62 -29.72
N THR A 114 -58.55 34.02 -28.86
CA THR A 114 -58.20 33.74 -27.46
C THR A 114 -58.03 32.24 -27.29
N ILE A 115 -56.84 31.82 -26.86
CA ILE A 115 -56.48 30.42 -26.66
C ILE A 115 -56.42 30.13 -25.16
N GLU A 116 -57.33 29.28 -24.70
CA GLU A 116 -57.41 28.84 -23.31
C GLU A 116 -56.37 27.75 -23.04
N ALA A 117 -55.71 27.86 -21.89
CA ALA A 117 -54.76 26.86 -21.43
C ALA A 117 -55.43 25.51 -21.16
N VAL A 118 -54.72 24.42 -21.41
CA VAL A 118 -55.10 23.05 -21.05
C VAL A 118 -53.97 22.44 -20.23
N ASN A 119 -54.31 21.96 -19.04
CA ASN A 119 -53.34 21.36 -18.15
C ASN A 119 -52.63 20.15 -18.78
N ASP A 120 -51.31 20.25 -18.90
CA ASP A 120 -50.43 19.16 -19.31
C ASP A 120 -50.05 18.28 -18.11
N ALA A 121 -49.77 17.00 -18.35
CA ALA A 121 -49.27 16.13 -17.29
C ALA A 121 -47.76 16.33 -17.08
N PRO A 122 -47.24 16.17 -15.85
CA PRO A 122 -45.81 16.26 -15.60
C PRO A 122 -45.01 15.24 -16.43
N GLU A 123 -43.82 15.59 -16.89
CA GLU A 123 -42.92 14.71 -17.62
C GLU A 123 -41.69 14.32 -16.78
N LEU A 124 -41.37 13.02 -16.74
CA LEU A 124 -40.13 12.49 -16.16
C LEU A 124 -39.37 11.67 -17.22
N ALA A 125 -38.32 12.26 -17.78
CA ALA A 125 -37.47 11.61 -18.78
C ALA A 125 -36.62 10.45 -18.20
N LEU A 126 -36.37 10.44 -16.89
CA LEU A 126 -35.47 9.50 -16.23
C LEU A 126 -36.03 8.07 -16.18
N ASP A 127 -35.25 7.06 -16.61
CA ASP A 127 -35.60 5.63 -16.50
C ASP A 127 -34.83 4.89 -15.39
N LYS A 128 -33.64 5.39 -15.03
CA LYS A 128 -32.77 4.86 -13.96
C LYS A 128 -32.37 5.97 -13.01
N LEU A 129 -32.57 5.78 -11.71
CA LEU A 129 -32.06 6.66 -10.67
C LEU A 129 -30.72 6.13 -10.16
N LEU A 130 -29.65 6.90 -10.39
CA LEU A 130 -28.37 6.67 -9.72
C LEU A 130 -28.39 7.36 -8.34
N VAL A 131 -27.95 6.63 -7.32
CA VAL A 131 -27.90 7.15 -5.95
C VAL A 131 -26.46 7.17 -5.42
N SER A 132 -26.07 8.24 -4.75
CA SER A 132 -24.71 8.48 -4.23
C SER A 132 -24.65 8.56 -2.70
N GLY A 133 -23.52 8.25 -2.10
CA GLY A 133 -23.29 8.21 -0.66
C GLY A 133 -22.87 6.83 -0.15
N GLY A 134 -22.60 6.70 1.16
CA GLY A 134 -22.27 5.42 1.80
C GLY A 134 -23.51 4.57 2.09
N GLU A 135 -23.70 4.21 3.36
CA GLU A 135 -24.87 3.44 3.84
C GLU A 135 -26.21 4.16 3.59
N VAL A 136 -26.17 5.49 3.55
CA VAL A 136 -27.31 6.34 3.15
C VAL A 136 -27.00 6.96 1.79
N LYS A 137 -27.75 6.50 0.79
CA LYS A 137 -27.67 6.97 -0.58
C LYS A 137 -28.65 8.11 -0.84
N LYS A 138 -28.30 9.05 -1.72
CA LYS A 138 -29.07 10.24 -2.09
C LYS A 138 -29.27 10.30 -3.60
N GLY A 139 -30.41 10.81 -4.03
CA GLY A 139 -30.73 11.05 -5.44
C GLY A 139 -31.78 12.13 -5.59
N THR A 140 -32.17 12.45 -6.83
CA THR A 140 -33.22 13.45 -7.10
C THR A 140 -34.00 13.07 -8.35
N LEU A 141 -35.32 13.29 -8.30
CA LEU A 141 -36.22 13.13 -9.43
C LEU A 141 -36.57 14.51 -10.00
N ALA A 142 -35.92 14.89 -11.11
CA ALA A 142 -36.24 16.12 -11.82
C ALA A 142 -37.34 15.85 -12.86
N ALA A 143 -38.57 16.24 -12.56
CA ALA A 143 -39.67 16.27 -13.50
C ALA A 143 -39.96 17.72 -13.89
N THR A 144 -40.53 17.91 -15.07
CA THR A 144 -40.93 19.22 -15.59
C THR A 144 -42.41 19.23 -15.92
N ASP A 145 -42.99 20.41 -15.90
CA ASP A 145 -44.37 20.63 -16.25
C ASP A 145 -44.44 21.80 -17.22
N ILE A 146 -45.19 21.64 -18.32
CA ILE A 146 -45.25 22.63 -19.41
C ILE A 146 -45.94 23.91 -18.94
N ASP A 147 -46.94 23.79 -18.05
CA ASP A 147 -47.67 24.91 -17.47
C ASP A 147 -46.89 25.61 -16.34
N GLY A 148 -45.79 25.00 -15.89
CA GLY A 148 -44.97 25.52 -14.79
C GLY A 148 -45.57 25.26 -13.41
N ASP A 149 -46.45 24.25 -13.30
CA ASP A 149 -47.10 23.90 -12.04
C ASP A 149 -46.15 23.30 -11.01
N SER A 150 -46.52 23.44 -9.73
CA SER A 150 -45.74 22.88 -8.62
C SER A 150 -45.99 21.39 -8.48
N LEU A 151 -44.92 20.59 -8.57
CA LEU A 151 -45.02 19.14 -8.58
C LEU A 151 -45.01 18.51 -7.18
N LYS A 152 -45.74 17.40 -7.03
CA LYS A 152 -45.77 16.54 -5.85
C LYS A 152 -45.34 15.13 -6.19
N TYR A 153 -44.45 14.57 -5.36
CA TYR A 153 -43.87 13.24 -5.56
C TYR A 153 -44.36 12.25 -4.49
N GLU A 154 -44.74 11.06 -4.92
CA GLU A 154 -45.24 9.98 -4.05
C GLU A 154 -44.60 8.64 -4.41
N LEU A 155 -44.00 7.97 -3.43
CA LEU A 155 -43.50 6.60 -3.58
C LEU A 155 -44.67 5.61 -3.51
N THR A 156 -45.04 5.01 -4.65
CA THR A 156 -46.17 4.07 -4.73
C THR A 156 -45.74 2.61 -4.63
N LYS A 157 -44.48 2.30 -4.95
CA LYS A 157 -43.88 0.99 -4.73
C LYS A 157 -42.43 1.15 -4.29
N ALA A 158 -42.14 0.68 -3.08
CA ALA A 158 -40.80 0.70 -2.52
C ALA A 158 -39.87 -0.34 -3.19
N PRO A 159 -38.55 -0.08 -3.22
CA PRO A 159 -37.53 -1.08 -3.55
C PRO A 159 -37.54 -2.26 -2.56
N LYS A 160 -36.96 -3.40 -2.96
CA LYS A 160 -36.90 -4.64 -2.16
C LYS A 160 -35.78 -4.64 -1.13
N VAL A 161 -34.62 -4.09 -1.48
CA VAL A 161 -33.36 -4.27 -0.74
C VAL A 161 -33.18 -3.24 0.37
N GLY A 162 -33.74 -2.03 0.22
CA GLY A 162 -33.56 -0.94 1.17
C GLY A 162 -34.82 -0.11 1.41
N ALA A 163 -34.72 0.84 2.34
CA ALA A 163 -35.80 1.77 2.66
C ALA A 163 -35.63 3.06 1.87
N MET A 164 -36.66 3.47 1.14
CA MET A 164 -36.67 4.70 0.33
C MET A 164 -37.64 5.74 0.89
N VAL A 165 -37.20 7.00 0.89
CA VAL A 165 -38.02 8.17 1.16
C VAL A 165 -37.86 9.15 0.00
N ILE A 166 -38.97 9.67 -0.51
CA ILE A 166 -39.00 10.74 -1.51
C ILE A 166 -39.62 11.98 -0.88
N ALA A 167 -38.91 13.09 -0.90
CA ALA A 167 -39.41 14.37 -0.44
C ALA A 167 -40.51 14.87 -1.40
N ALA A 168 -41.72 15.03 -0.88
CA ALA A 168 -42.91 15.29 -1.69
C ALA A 168 -42.82 16.58 -2.52
N ASP A 169 -42.04 17.57 -2.09
CA ASP A 169 -42.01 18.91 -2.70
C ASP A 169 -40.79 19.16 -3.60
N SER A 170 -39.71 18.40 -3.40
CA SER A 170 -38.44 18.61 -4.09
C SER A 170 -38.02 17.43 -4.97
N GLY A 171 -38.66 16.26 -4.81
CA GLY A 171 -38.23 15.04 -5.47
C GLY A 171 -36.87 14.51 -4.96
N GLU A 172 -36.33 15.05 -3.86
CA GLU A 172 -35.13 14.52 -3.22
C GLU A 172 -35.38 13.11 -2.68
N VAL A 173 -34.46 12.19 -2.96
CA VAL A 173 -34.55 10.78 -2.59
C VAL A 173 -33.48 10.47 -1.56
N THR A 174 -33.88 9.78 -0.48
CA THR A 174 -32.97 9.11 0.45
C THR A 174 -33.23 7.61 0.41
N TYR A 175 -32.17 6.81 0.27
CA TYR A 175 -32.24 5.35 0.21
C TYR A 175 -31.24 4.73 1.18
N THR A 176 -31.73 3.94 2.14
CA THR A 176 -30.91 3.34 3.20
C THR A 176 -30.85 1.82 3.05
N ILE A 177 -29.63 1.28 3.05
CA ILE A 177 -29.36 -0.16 2.94
C ILE A 177 -28.62 -0.62 4.20
N LYS A 178 -28.92 -1.83 4.69
CA LYS A 178 -28.25 -2.41 5.87
C LYS A 178 -27.08 -3.31 5.53
N ASP A 179 -27.15 -4.00 4.40
CA ASP A 179 -26.13 -4.93 3.94
C ASP A 179 -25.33 -4.32 2.79
N ILE A 180 -24.06 -4.70 2.69
CA ILE A 180 -23.24 -4.33 1.54
C ILE A 180 -23.58 -5.21 0.34
N VAL A 181 -24.47 -4.72 -0.52
CA VAL A 181 -24.99 -5.45 -1.68
C VAL A 181 -25.10 -4.53 -2.89
N SER A 182 -24.90 -5.12 -4.08
CA SER A 182 -25.07 -4.40 -5.35
C SER A 182 -26.52 -3.93 -5.50
N ILE A 183 -26.69 -2.70 -5.97
CA ILE A 183 -28.01 -2.11 -6.20
C ILE A 183 -28.48 -2.52 -7.60
N ASP A 184 -29.22 -3.62 -7.66
CA ASP A 184 -30.05 -4.01 -8.80
C ASP A 184 -31.51 -4.13 -8.32
N ASP A 185 -32.18 -2.98 -8.22
CA ASP A 185 -33.53 -2.87 -7.67
C ASP A 185 -34.39 -1.90 -8.50
N ALA A 186 -35.68 -1.78 -8.17
CA ALA A 186 -36.58 -0.86 -8.84
C ALA A 186 -37.67 -0.34 -7.89
N PHE A 187 -38.14 0.88 -8.16
CA PHE A 187 -39.23 1.51 -7.42
C PHE A 187 -40.24 2.16 -8.38
N THR A 188 -41.41 2.53 -7.87
CA THR A 188 -42.42 3.25 -8.66
C THR A 188 -42.77 4.55 -7.96
N VAL A 189 -42.72 5.64 -8.71
CA VAL A 189 -43.07 6.98 -8.27
C VAL A 189 -44.29 7.48 -9.04
N LYS A 190 -45.16 8.19 -8.34
CA LYS A 190 -46.23 9.00 -8.91
C LYS A 190 -45.87 10.47 -8.76
N ILE A 191 -46.05 11.25 -9.82
CA ILE A 191 -45.83 12.71 -9.85
C ILE A 191 -47.12 13.37 -10.27
N SER A 192 -47.55 14.40 -9.54
CA SER A 192 -48.78 15.16 -9.80
C SER A 192 -48.51 16.65 -9.79
N ASP A 193 -49.18 17.39 -10.66
CA ASP A 193 -49.20 18.87 -10.70
C ASP A 193 -50.19 19.50 -9.69
N GLY A 194 -51.04 18.70 -9.04
CA GLY A 194 -52.12 19.17 -8.18
C GLY A 194 -53.35 19.76 -8.90
N ASN A 195 -53.32 19.82 -10.24
CA ASN A 195 -54.35 20.37 -11.12
C ASN A 195 -55.04 19.31 -12.01
N GLY A 196 -54.57 18.05 -11.95
CA GLY A 196 -55.24 16.89 -12.53
C GLY A 196 -54.37 16.09 -13.50
N GLY A 197 -53.19 16.59 -13.85
CA GLY A 197 -52.15 15.85 -14.56
C GLY A 197 -51.32 15.00 -13.59
N GLU A 198 -51.16 13.74 -13.96
CA GLU A 198 -50.39 12.78 -13.17
C GLU A 198 -49.64 11.81 -14.08
N ILE A 199 -48.43 11.46 -13.67
CA ILE A 199 -47.68 10.34 -14.25
C ILE A 199 -47.30 9.33 -13.18
N THR A 200 -47.26 8.06 -13.56
CA THR A 200 -46.72 6.98 -12.73
C THR A 200 -45.65 6.25 -13.53
N LYS A 201 -44.42 6.23 -13.00
CA LYS A 201 -43.27 5.65 -13.70
C LYS A 201 -42.52 4.69 -12.78
N GLN A 202 -42.12 3.54 -13.31
CA GLN A 202 -41.19 2.63 -12.65
C GLN A 202 -39.76 2.99 -13.07
N LEU A 203 -38.86 3.14 -12.11
CA LEU A 203 -37.45 3.42 -12.35
C LEU A 203 -36.60 2.27 -11.81
N SER A 204 -35.52 1.95 -12.52
CA SER A 204 -34.45 1.12 -11.96
C SER A 204 -33.56 1.96 -11.02
N LEU A 205 -32.94 1.30 -10.05
CA LEU A 205 -31.99 1.88 -9.11
C LEU A 205 -30.59 1.37 -9.41
N GLY A 206 -29.60 2.24 -9.30
CA GLY A 206 -28.20 1.86 -9.33
C GLY A 206 -27.35 2.76 -8.45
N THR A 207 -26.12 2.33 -8.16
CA THR A 207 -25.13 3.18 -7.48
C THR A 207 -24.57 4.18 -8.48
N SER A 208 -24.45 5.46 -8.08
CA SER A 208 -23.59 6.40 -8.80
C SER A 208 -22.14 5.94 -8.73
N LEU A 209 -21.27 6.42 -9.61
CA LEU A 209 -19.81 6.20 -9.56
C LEU A 209 -19.04 7.52 -9.56
N ALA A 210 -19.75 8.64 -9.42
CA ALA A 210 -19.20 10.00 -9.56
C ALA A 210 -18.34 10.45 -8.37
N THR A 211 -18.36 9.73 -7.24
CA THR A 211 -17.56 10.07 -6.07
C THR A 211 -16.71 8.90 -5.63
N ASN A 212 -15.59 9.22 -4.97
CA ASN A 212 -14.69 8.21 -4.42
C ASN A 212 -15.38 7.23 -3.46
N ALA A 213 -16.28 7.74 -2.60
CA ALA A 213 -17.06 6.90 -1.68
C ALA A 213 -18.04 5.97 -2.40
N ASP A 214 -18.59 6.42 -3.53
CA ASP A 214 -19.51 5.62 -4.34
C ASP A 214 -18.80 4.46 -5.02
N ARG A 215 -17.61 4.73 -5.60
CA ARG A 215 -16.77 3.70 -6.23
C ARG A 215 -16.32 2.64 -5.22
N ALA A 216 -15.89 3.07 -4.04
CA ALA A 216 -15.55 2.17 -2.94
C ALA A 216 -16.73 1.26 -2.55
N TYR A 217 -17.92 1.84 -2.36
CA TYR A 217 -19.10 1.05 -2.04
C TYR A 217 -19.46 0.08 -3.17
N TYR A 218 -19.46 0.53 -4.43
CA TYR A 218 -19.78 -0.31 -5.58
C TYR A 218 -18.87 -1.53 -5.65
N TYR A 219 -17.55 -1.33 -5.49
CA TYR A 219 -16.58 -2.42 -5.46
C TYR A 219 -16.91 -3.43 -4.35
N TYR A 220 -16.98 -3.00 -3.08
CA TYR A 220 -17.17 -3.94 -1.97
C TYR A 220 -18.56 -4.60 -1.93
N ALA A 221 -19.56 -3.98 -2.58
CA ALA A 221 -20.88 -4.55 -2.83
C ALA A 221 -20.90 -5.62 -3.92
N TRP A 222 -19.87 -5.66 -4.76
CA TRP A 222 -19.72 -6.65 -5.83
C TRP A 222 -19.22 -7.99 -5.30
N ASP A 223 -19.81 -9.08 -5.80
CA ASP A 223 -19.51 -10.45 -5.35
C ASP A 223 -18.08 -10.89 -5.62
N LYS A 224 -17.37 -10.24 -6.55
CA LYS A 224 -15.94 -10.50 -6.82
C LYS A 224 -15.01 -9.54 -6.09
N SER A 225 -15.49 -8.68 -5.18
CA SER A 225 -14.55 -7.98 -4.29
C SER A 225 -13.76 -8.96 -3.44
N HIS A 226 -12.52 -8.62 -3.12
CA HIS A 226 -11.63 -9.50 -2.36
C HIS A 226 -12.25 -9.91 -1.00
N LEU A 227 -13.00 -9.02 -0.34
CA LEU A 227 -13.70 -9.31 0.91
C LEU A 227 -14.88 -10.28 0.75
N LYS A 228 -15.70 -10.12 -0.30
CA LYS A 228 -16.82 -11.03 -0.58
C LYS A 228 -16.32 -12.42 -0.97
N GLN A 229 -15.25 -12.49 -1.76
CA GLN A 229 -14.61 -13.76 -2.11
C GLN A 229 -14.06 -14.47 -0.86
N ALA A 230 -13.37 -13.74 0.03
CA ALA A 230 -12.88 -14.29 1.30
C ALA A 230 -14.01 -14.81 2.19
N GLN A 231 -15.10 -14.05 2.33
CA GLN A 231 -16.28 -14.46 3.10
C GLN A 231 -16.92 -15.73 2.52
N LYS A 232 -17.08 -15.80 1.20
CA LYS A 232 -17.68 -16.97 0.52
C LYS A 232 -16.87 -18.25 0.77
N ILE A 233 -15.54 -18.16 0.78
CA ILE A 233 -14.68 -19.30 1.11
C ILE A 233 -14.84 -19.66 2.60
N SER A 234 -14.85 -18.66 3.49
CA SER A 234 -15.05 -18.83 4.94
C SER A 234 -16.36 -19.54 5.28
N ASP A 235 -17.44 -19.24 4.57
CA ASP A 235 -18.76 -19.88 4.76
C ASP A 235 -18.75 -21.38 4.42
N GLY A 236 -17.80 -21.83 3.58
CA GLY A 236 -17.62 -23.23 3.22
C GLY A 236 -16.74 -24.04 4.19
N LEU A 237 -15.96 -23.38 5.05
CA LEU A 237 -15.03 -24.03 5.96
C LEU A 237 -15.76 -24.60 7.19
N LYS A 238 -15.54 -25.90 7.45
CA LYS A 238 -16.18 -26.63 8.57
C LYS A 238 -15.40 -26.57 9.89
N ASP A 239 -14.10 -26.26 9.85
CA ASP A 239 -13.25 -26.23 11.04
C ASP A 239 -13.29 -24.84 11.68
N ASP A 240 -13.95 -24.73 12.83
CA ASP A 240 -14.15 -23.45 13.54
C ASP A 240 -12.83 -22.78 13.97
N VAL A 241 -11.75 -23.54 14.21
CA VAL A 241 -10.46 -22.99 14.63
C VAL A 241 -9.76 -22.35 13.44
N VAL A 242 -9.71 -23.05 12.31
CA VAL A 242 -9.18 -22.52 11.05
C VAL A 242 -10.02 -21.32 10.61
N ASN A 243 -11.35 -21.43 10.68
CA ASN A 243 -12.26 -20.38 10.24
C ASN A 243 -12.18 -19.12 11.13
N SER A 244 -11.93 -19.27 12.44
CA SER A 244 -11.71 -18.13 13.34
C SER A 244 -10.56 -17.23 12.88
N SER A 245 -9.50 -17.80 12.30
CA SER A 245 -8.39 -17.03 11.76
C SER A 245 -8.77 -16.26 10.49
N VAL A 246 -9.65 -16.82 9.66
CA VAL A 246 -10.20 -16.17 8.45
C VAL A 246 -11.09 -14.99 8.85
N TYR A 247 -11.99 -15.19 9.81
CA TYR A 247 -12.85 -14.13 10.34
C TYR A 247 -12.05 -13.01 11.01
N SER A 248 -10.95 -13.31 11.68
CA SER A 248 -10.03 -12.28 12.19
C SER A 248 -9.44 -11.42 11.06
N SER A 249 -9.08 -12.01 9.92
CA SER A 249 -8.62 -11.25 8.74
C SER A 249 -9.75 -10.46 8.09
N LEU A 250 -10.97 -11.02 8.01
CA LEU A 250 -12.16 -10.33 7.50
C LEU A 250 -12.52 -9.12 8.34
N VAL A 251 -12.40 -9.20 9.67
CA VAL A 251 -12.54 -8.04 10.57
C VAL A 251 -11.58 -6.93 10.16
N SER A 252 -10.30 -7.26 9.91
CA SER A 252 -9.31 -6.28 9.45
C SER A 252 -9.72 -5.64 8.11
N GLY A 253 -10.09 -6.47 7.13
CA GLY A 253 -10.49 -6.04 5.80
C GLY A 253 -11.73 -5.14 5.80
N TYR A 254 -12.82 -5.57 6.44
CA TYR A 254 -14.04 -4.76 6.56
C TYR A 254 -13.84 -3.49 7.38
N SER A 255 -13.00 -3.53 8.43
CA SER A 255 -12.67 -2.33 9.21
C SER A 255 -11.91 -1.32 8.37
N ASN A 256 -10.93 -1.75 7.58
CA ASN A 256 -10.16 -0.87 6.68
C ASN A 256 -11.05 -0.25 5.60
N ALA A 257 -12.01 -1.02 5.09
CA ALA A 257 -12.99 -0.55 4.12
C ALA A 257 -14.10 0.34 4.71
N GLY A 258 -14.11 0.55 6.04
CA GLY A 258 -15.07 1.43 6.73
C GLY A 258 -16.40 0.79 7.10
N PHE A 259 -16.57 -0.53 6.94
CA PHE A 259 -17.81 -1.25 7.24
C PHE A 259 -17.92 -1.61 8.72
N SER A 260 -18.25 -0.58 9.50
CA SER A 260 -18.31 -0.60 10.95
C SER A 260 -19.30 -1.62 11.54
N ASP A 261 -20.45 -1.81 10.90
CA ASP A 261 -21.52 -2.69 11.40
C ASP A 261 -21.18 -4.17 11.17
N ILE A 262 -20.66 -4.50 9.98
CA ILE A 262 -20.18 -5.85 9.65
C ILE A 262 -19.04 -6.26 10.60
N THR A 263 -18.11 -5.32 10.82
CA THR A 263 -17.00 -5.50 11.77
C THR A 263 -17.50 -5.85 13.17
N GLU A 264 -18.44 -5.08 13.72
CA GLU A 264 -19.00 -5.34 15.06
C GLU A 264 -19.73 -6.68 15.11
N SER A 265 -20.48 -7.03 14.06
CA SER A 265 -21.20 -8.29 13.98
C SER A 265 -20.26 -9.50 14.05
N ILE A 266 -19.12 -9.46 13.35
CA ILE A 266 -18.14 -10.56 13.40
C ILE A 266 -17.45 -10.62 14.78
N LEU A 267 -17.07 -9.46 15.34
CA LEU A 267 -16.36 -9.37 16.62
C LEU A 267 -17.18 -9.82 17.84
N THR A 268 -18.50 -9.59 17.81
CA THR A 268 -19.42 -9.89 18.91
C THR A 268 -20.14 -11.23 18.76
N GLY A 269 -20.20 -11.76 17.53
CA GLY A 269 -20.82 -13.06 17.25
C GLY A 269 -19.95 -14.26 17.59
N ASP A 270 -20.38 -15.44 17.11
CA ASP A 270 -19.73 -16.73 17.36
C ASP A 270 -18.68 -17.11 16.28
N ALA A 271 -18.47 -16.25 15.28
CA ALA A 271 -17.59 -16.51 14.14
C ALA A 271 -16.11 -16.70 14.54
N ILE A 272 -15.64 -15.97 15.56
CA ILE A 272 -14.29 -16.12 16.13
C ILE A 272 -14.41 -16.82 17.48
N THR A 273 -14.14 -18.13 17.53
CA THR A 273 -14.32 -18.94 18.74
C THR A 273 -13.18 -18.81 19.76
N ASN A 274 -11.96 -18.53 19.29
CA ASN A 274 -10.78 -18.35 20.13
C ASN A 274 -10.68 -16.89 20.65
N GLN A 275 -10.64 -16.71 21.99
CA GLN A 275 -10.62 -15.38 22.60
C GLN A 275 -9.33 -14.60 22.37
N ILE A 276 -8.18 -15.28 22.22
CA ILE A 276 -6.90 -14.62 21.87
C ILE A 276 -7.00 -14.08 20.44
N THR A 277 -7.50 -14.89 19.51
CA THR A 277 -7.76 -14.46 18.13
C THR A 277 -8.75 -13.31 18.10
N ARG A 278 -9.80 -13.36 18.93
CA ARG A 278 -10.79 -12.27 19.05
C ARG A 278 -10.17 -10.98 19.60
N ALA A 279 -9.31 -11.06 20.61
CA ALA A 279 -8.58 -9.91 21.14
C ALA A 279 -7.68 -9.27 20.06
N SER A 280 -6.95 -10.08 19.28
CA SER A 280 -6.16 -9.60 18.14
C SER A 280 -7.04 -8.98 17.05
N ALA A 281 -8.21 -9.55 16.77
CA ALA A 281 -9.18 -8.97 15.83
C ALA A 281 -9.68 -7.59 16.29
N TYR A 282 -9.98 -7.41 17.58
CA TYR A 282 -10.32 -6.11 18.15
C TYR A 282 -9.18 -5.10 18.00
N LEU A 283 -7.93 -5.51 18.26
CA LEU A 283 -6.76 -4.63 18.07
C LEU A 283 -6.59 -4.22 16.59
N SER A 284 -6.76 -5.15 15.65
CA SER A 284 -6.73 -4.84 14.21
C SER A 284 -7.83 -3.87 13.80
N ALA A 285 -9.06 -4.08 14.28
CA ALA A 285 -10.18 -3.20 14.04
C ALA A 285 -9.96 -1.80 14.67
N ALA A 286 -9.34 -1.73 15.85
CA ALA A 286 -8.97 -0.47 16.48
C ALA A 286 -8.00 0.32 15.60
N ASN A 287 -6.91 -0.33 15.15
CA ASN A 287 -5.92 0.29 14.27
C ASN A 287 -6.54 0.84 12.97
N ALA A 288 -7.49 0.10 12.38
CA ALA A 288 -8.26 0.58 11.24
C ALA A 288 -9.10 1.82 11.57
N ASN A 289 -9.78 1.84 12.72
CA ASN A 289 -10.55 2.99 13.18
C ASN A 289 -9.68 4.20 13.54
N ILE A 290 -8.45 4.00 14.01
CA ILE A 290 -7.47 5.07 14.20
C ILE A 290 -7.16 5.74 12.85
N ARG A 291 -6.88 4.95 11.81
CA ARG A 291 -6.64 5.46 10.44
C ARG A 291 -7.84 6.20 9.87
N LEU A 292 -9.05 5.70 10.12
CA LEU A 292 -10.30 6.32 9.69
C LEU A 292 -10.70 7.56 10.51
N GLY A 293 -9.94 7.93 11.55
CA GLY A 293 -10.26 9.04 12.43
C GLY A 293 -11.40 8.77 13.44
N ASN A 294 -11.89 7.54 13.52
CA ASN A 294 -12.95 7.09 14.42
C ASN A 294 -12.43 6.80 15.83
N LYS A 295 -11.86 7.81 16.50
CA LYS A 295 -11.14 7.67 17.78
C LYS A 295 -11.97 7.02 18.90
N ASN A 296 -13.26 7.34 18.99
CA ASN A 296 -14.14 6.76 20.02
C ASN A 296 -14.25 5.23 19.86
N LYS A 297 -14.51 4.77 18.63
CA LYS A 297 -14.65 3.35 18.34
C LYS A 297 -13.32 2.61 18.47
N ALA A 298 -12.23 3.25 18.05
CA ALA A 298 -10.87 2.73 18.30
C ALA A 298 -10.60 2.53 19.80
N THR A 299 -10.97 3.51 20.63
CA THR A 299 -10.81 3.41 22.10
C THR A 299 -11.59 2.24 22.67
N ASP A 300 -12.86 2.08 22.29
CA ASP A 300 -13.70 0.97 22.75
C ASP A 300 -13.10 -0.39 22.37
N TYR A 301 -12.54 -0.51 21.17
CA TYR A 301 -11.89 -1.73 20.70
C TYR A 301 -10.57 -2.02 21.40
N LEU A 302 -9.74 -1.03 21.69
CA LEU A 302 -8.49 -1.24 22.44
C LEU A 302 -8.76 -1.73 23.87
N VAL A 303 -9.76 -1.15 24.54
CA VAL A 303 -10.19 -1.59 25.88
C VAL A 303 -10.67 -3.04 25.84
N LYS A 304 -11.54 -3.39 24.88
CA LYS A 304 -12.02 -4.79 24.69
C LYS A 304 -10.87 -5.75 24.38
N ALA A 305 -9.94 -5.37 23.50
CA ALA A 305 -8.77 -6.17 23.15
C ALA A 305 -7.92 -6.48 24.40
N GLN A 306 -7.59 -5.44 25.17
CA GLN A 306 -6.82 -5.57 26.41
C GLN A 306 -7.51 -6.47 27.43
N GLN A 307 -8.81 -6.28 27.64
CA GLN A 307 -9.61 -7.03 28.60
C GLN A 307 -9.61 -8.53 28.24
N LEU A 308 -10.03 -8.87 27.02
CA LEU A 308 -10.14 -10.27 26.57
C LEU A 308 -8.80 -11.00 26.65
N TYR A 309 -7.72 -10.34 26.21
CA TYR A 309 -6.39 -10.94 26.25
C TYR A 309 -5.93 -11.19 27.70
N SER A 310 -6.12 -10.20 28.57
CA SER A 310 -5.71 -10.28 29.99
C SER A 310 -6.48 -11.37 30.75
N GLU A 311 -7.78 -11.51 30.50
CA GLU A 311 -8.63 -12.57 31.06
C GLU A 311 -8.15 -13.96 30.61
N GLN A 312 -7.78 -14.10 29.33
CA GLN A 312 -7.31 -15.36 28.79
C GLN A 312 -5.93 -15.74 29.33
N LEU A 313 -5.02 -14.77 29.50
CA LEU A 313 -3.74 -14.99 30.17
C LEU A 313 -3.91 -15.40 31.64
N ALA A 314 -4.86 -14.80 32.36
CA ALA A 314 -5.15 -15.19 33.73
C ALA A 314 -5.66 -16.63 33.83
N THR A 315 -6.39 -17.10 32.80
CA THR A 315 -6.99 -18.45 32.76
C THR A 315 -6.00 -19.52 32.30
N ASN A 316 -5.27 -19.26 31.20
CA ASN A 316 -4.39 -20.26 30.55
C ASN A 316 -2.93 -20.13 30.96
N GLY A 317 -2.57 -19.07 31.70
CA GLY A 317 -1.18 -18.73 32.01
C GLY A 317 -0.41 -18.22 30.79
N ILE A 318 0.90 -18.13 30.94
CA ILE A 318 1.81 -17.54 29.94
C ILE A 318 2.08 -18.42 28.72
N ALA A 319 1.59 -19.67 28.72
CA ALA A 319 1.81 -20.60 27.61
C ALA A 319 1.16 -20.12 26.30
N THR A 320 0.11 -19.31 26.41
CA THR A 320 -0.59 -18.72 25.26
C THR A 320 -0.22 -17.26 25.00
N LEU A 321 0.82 -16.75 25.68
CA LEU A 321 1.27 -15.37 25.52
C LEU A 321 1.91 -15.15 24.15
N ASP A 322 1.33 -14.22 23.42
CA ASP A 322 1.92 -13.49 22.31
C ASP A 322 2.61 -12.25 22.87
N ALA A 323 3.93 -12.24 22.81
CA ALA A 323 4.71 -11.12 23.33
C ALA A 323 4.57 -9.85 22.48
N GLY A 324 4.11 -9.96 21.22
CA GLY A 324 3.87 -8.82 20.36
C GLY A 324 2.58 -8.07 20.70
N PHE A 325 1.59 -8.74 21.30
CA PHE A 325 0.25 -8.18 21.50
C PHE A 325 0.25 -6.88 22.32
N PHE A 326 0.84 -6.88 23.53
CA PHE A 326 0.85 -5.68 24.39
C PHE A 326 1.70 -4.53 23.86
N PRO A 327 2.88 -4.77 23.28
CA PRO A 327 3.59 -3.77 22.47
C PRO A 327 2.71 -3.13 21.39
N SER A 328 2.06 -3.94 20.55
CA SER A 328 1.18 -3.42 19.48
C SER A 328 -0.01 -2.65 20.04
N LEU A 329 -0.59 -3.12 21.15
CA LEU A 329 -1.66 -2.44 21.88
C LEU A 329 -1.20 -1.08 22.42
N ALA A 330 -0.01 -1.01 23.02
CA ALA A 330 0.56 0.23 23.54
C ALA A 330 0.86 1.24 22.42
N THR A 331 1.40 0.77 21.29
CA THR A 331 1.59 1.59 20.09
C THR A 331 0.26 2.17 19.59
N ALA A 332 -0.80 1.36 19.58
CA ALA A 332 -2.13 1.83 19.17
C ALA A 332 -2.70 2.89 20.12
N TYR A 333 -2.55 2.74 21.44
CA TYR A 333 -2.93 3.77 22.41
C TYR A 333 -2.13 5.07 22.20
N ARG A 334 -0.81 5.00 22.02
CA ARG A 334 0.04 6.17 21.73
C ARG A 334 -0.36 6.87 20.43
N ALA A 335 -0.72 6.12 19.39
CA ALA A 335 -1.22 6.69 18.13
C ALA A 335 -2.52 7.51 18.31
N MET A 336 -3.31 7.22 19.35
CA MET A 336 -4.47 8.01 19.73
C MET A 336 -4.14 9.18 20.68
N GLY A 337 -2.90 9.26 21.19
CA GLY A 337 -2.47 10.19 22.23
C GLY A 337 -2.83 9.75 23.66
N ASP A 338 -3.05 8.45 23.89
CA ASP A 338 -3.39 7.89 25.20
C ASP A 338 -2.19 7.19 25.87
N ASP A 339 -1.31 7.99 26.48
CA ASP A 339 -0.13 7.47 27.20
C ASP A 339 -0.51 6.61 28.42
N ASN A 340 -1.68 6.85 29.02
CA ASN A 340 -2.15 6.06 30.15
C ASN A 340 -2.54 4.66 29.72
N GLY A 341 -3.29 4.53 28.62
CA GLY A 341 -3.63 3.24 28.01
C GLY A 341 -2.38 2.46 27.60
N ALA A 342 -1.39 3.15 27.00
CA ALA A 342 -0.10 2.54 26.67
C ALA A 342 0.65 2.02 27.92
N THR A 343 0.68 2.82 28.99
CA THR A 343 1.28 2.42 30.27
C THR A 343 0.57 1.21 30.88
N GLN A 344 -0.77 1.16 30.79
CA GLN A 344 -1.56 0.03 31.28
C GLN A 344 -1.28 -1.26 30.50
N ALA A 345 -1.17 -1.18 29.17
CA ALA A 345 -0.81 -2.32 28.33
C ALA A 345 0.52 -2.95 28.77
N TYR A 346 1.54 -2.12 29.07
CA TYR A 346 2.81 -2.62 29.60
C TYR A 346 2.75 -3.07 31.06
N SER A 347 1.86 -2.49 31.88
CA SER A 347 1.68 -2.91 33.28
C SER A 347 1.21 -4.36 33.39
N VAL A 348 0.39 -4.83 32.44
CA VAL A 348 0.03 -6.26 32.34
C VAL A 348 1.28 -7.11 32.08
N MET A 349 2.21 -6.62 31.27
CA MET A 349 3.47 -7.30 31.03
C MET A 349 4.34 -7.40 32.28
N ASP A 350 4.42 -6.34 33.08
CA ASP A 350 5.10 -6.39 34.38
C ASP A 350 4.48 -7.44 35.29
N LEU A 351 3.15 -7.55 35.34
CA LEU A 351 2.48 -8.57 36.14
C LEU A 351 2.82 -9.98 35.65
N VAL A 352 2.80 -10.20 34.33
CA VAL A 352 3.19 -11.47 33.71
C VAL A 352 4.64 -11.82 34.04
N MET A 353 5.58 -10.90 33.80
CA MET A 353 6.99 -11.06 34.14
C MET A 353 7.22 -11.27 35.64
N ASN A 354 6.40 -10.66 36.49
CA ASN A 354 6.51 -10.82 37.94
C ASN A 354 5.91 -12.13 38.46
N SER A 355 4.99 -12.75 37.73
CA SER A 355 4.34 -14.01 38.11
C SER A 355 5.21 -15.24 37.88
N ILE A 356 6.22 -15.15 37.00
CA ILE A 356 7.07 -16.28 36.63
C ILE A 356 8.26 -16.43 37.59
N GLY A 357 8.53 -17.68 37.97
CA GLY A 357 9.71 -18.04 38.76
C GLY A 357 11.00 -17.98 37.95
N GLU A 358 12.12 -18.17 38.63
CA GLU A 358 13.43 -18.23 37.98
C GLU A 358 13.57 -19.45 37.06
N GLY A 359 14.27 -19.29 35.93
CA GLY A 359 14.65 -20.39 35.04
C GLY A 359 14.08 -20.30 33.62
N THR A 360 13.87 -21.45 32.98
CA THR A 360 13.67 -21.56 31.52
C THR A 360 12.58 -20.66 30.94
N GLU A 361 11.43 -20.53 31.61
CA GLU A 361 10.35 -19.66 31.13
C GLU A 361 10.72 -18.18 31.17
N ALA A 362 11.46 -17.74 32.20
CA ALA A 362 11.98 -16.39 32.25
C ALA A 362 12.97 -16.10 31.11
N ARG A 363 13.84 -17.08 30.79
CA ARG A 363 14.77 -16.96 29.66
C ARG A 363 14.02 -16.77 28.34
N ARG A 364 13.04 -17.64 28.08
CA ARG A 364 12.22 -17.59 26.85
C ARG A 364 11.50 -16.26 26.72
N LEU A 365 10.98 -15.74 27.82
CA LEU A 365 10.27 -14.47 27.83
C LEU A 365 11.22 -13.30 27.53
N PHE A 366 12.39 -13.23 28.18
CA PHE A 366 13.38 -12.17 27.95
C PHE A 366 13.76 -12.07 26.47
N PHE A 367 14.17 -13.18 25.85
CA PHE A 367 14.59 -13.20 24.44
C PHE A 367 13.44 -13.13 23.45
N ARG A 368 12.18 -13.11 23.92
CA ARG A 368 11.06 -12.75 23.05
C ARG A 368 10.83 -11.23 23.06
N PHE A 369 11.09 -10.58 24.19
CA PHE A 369 10.94 -9.13 24.33
C PHE A 369 12.13 -8.32 23.86
N ASN A 370 13.34 -8.88 23.85
CA ASN A 370 14.51 -8.15 23.37
C ASN A 370 14.39 -7.76 21.88
N PHE A 371 13.77 -8.60 21.04
CA PHE A 371 13.52 -8.25 19.63
C PHE A 371 12.68 -6.97 19.50
N TYR A 372 11.69 -6.78 20.39
CA TYR A 372 10.91 -5.54 20.39
C TYR A 372 11.74 -4.31 20.83
N VAL A 373 12.65 -4.48 21.78
CA VAL A 373 13.58 -3.40 22.15
C VAL A 373 14.53 -3.10 21.00
N ASP A 374 14.98 -4.12 20.25
CA ASP A 374 15.78 -3.91 19.04
C ASP A 374 15.03 -3.09 17.99
N ASP A 375 13.75 -3.36 17.75
CA ASP A 375 12.92 -2.59 16.82
C ASP A 375 12.79 -1.12 17.26
N LEU A 376 12.50 -0.86 18.55
CA LEU A 376 12.41 0.51 19.08
C LEU A 376 13.75 1.26 19.02
N VAL A 377 14.87 0.57 19.22
CA VAL A 377 16.20 1.16 19.08
C VAL A 377 16.50 1.45 17.62
N ALA A 378 16.10 0.57 16.69
CA ALA A 378 16.26 0.79 15.25
C ALA A 378 15.44 2.01 14.78
N ASP A 379 14.19 2.14 15.22
CA ASP A 379 13.35 3.31 14.97
C ASP A 379 14.05 4.60 15.45
N TYR A 380 14.55 4.61 16.69
CA TYR A 380 15.32 5.74 17.21
C TYR A 380 16.60 6.01 16.41
N GLU A 381 17.33 4.99 15.99
CA GLU A 381 18.55 5.17 15.19
C GLU A 381 18.27 5.75 13.81
N GLU A 382 17.09 5.46 13.25
CA GLU A 382 16.61 6.00 11.98
C GLU A 382 16.10 7.44 12.10
N THR A 383 15.21 7.72 13.07
CA THR A 383 14.55 9.02 13.21
C THR A 383 15.35 10.03 14.02
N LYS A 384 16.19 9.55 14.95
CA LYS A 384 16.82 10.32 16.03
C LYS A 384 15.82 11.14 16.86
N ALA A 385 14.55 10.75 16.90
CA ALA A 385 13.52 11.44 17.66
C ALA A 385 13.54 11.06 19.15
N GLU A 386 13.39 12.05 20.03
CA GLU A 386 13.45 11.82 21.49
C GLU A 386 12.33 10.91 21.99
N GLN A 387 11.15 10.95 21.36
CA GLN A 387 10.03 10.08 21.71
C GLN A 387 10.36 8.59 21.51
N ASP A 388 11.02 8.26 20.41
CA ASP A 388 11.44 6.89 20.09
C ASP A 388 12.54 6.43 21.07
N ARG A 389 13.47 7.33 21.40
CA ARG A 389 14.49 7.08 22.43
C ARG A 389 13.87 6.74 23.79
N LEU A 390 12.88 7.52 24.23
CA LEU A 390 12.21 7.31 25.51
C LEU A 390 11.41 6.00 25.53
N ALA A 391 10.77 5.64 24.42
CA ALA A 391 10.09 4.35 24.29
C ALA A 391 11.07 3.17 24.40
N ALA A 392 12.18 3.21 23.66
CA ALA A 392 13.23 2.19 23.73
C ALA A 392 13.84 2.10 25.14
N LEU A 393 14.08 3.25 25.78
CA LEU A 393 14.63 3.35 27.12
C LEU A 393 13.73 2.68 28.16
N GLU A 394 12.43 3.00 28.16
CA GLU A 394 11.45 2.43 29.09
C GLU A 394 11.45 0.89 29.05
N GLN A 395 11.50 0.31 27.85
CA GLN A 395 11.49 -1.13 27.67
C GLN A 395 12.85 -1.77 27.98
N THR A 396 13.96 -1.08 27.73
CA THR A 396 15.29 -1.52 28.15
C THR A 396 15.39 -1.57 29.69
N GLU A 397 14.83 -0.58 30.40
CA GLU A 397 14.74 -0.62 31.86
C GLU A 397 13.88 -1.77 32.39
N ARG A 398 12.80 -2.11 31.67
CA ARG A 398 11.95 -3.27 32.00
C ARG A 398 12.73 -4.57 31.88
N LEU A 399 13.51 -4.73 30.81
CA LEU A 399 14.40 -5.88 30.65
C LEU A 399 15.46 -5.94 31.74
N LEU A 400 16.08 -4.81 32.12
CA LEU A 400 17.04 -4.77 33.24
C LEU A 400 16.43 -5.32 34.54
N ARG A 401 15.22 -4.85 34.90
CA ARG A 401 14.53 -5.32 36.12
C ARG A 401 14.21 -6.82 36.07
N PHE A 402 14.04 -7.35 34.86
CA PHE A 402 13.66 -8.74 34.62
C PHE A 402 14.89 -9.68 34.53
N THR A 403 16.06 -9.18 34.14
CA THR A 403 17.30 -9.95 33.95
C THR A 403 17.63 -10.93 35.10
N PRO A 404 17.55 -10.54 36.39
CA PRO A 404 17.83 -11.48 37.49
C PRO A 404 16.96 -12.74 37.49
N ARG A 405 15.73 -12.67 36.96
CA ARG A 405 14.79 -13.80 36.92
C ARG A 405 15.17 -14.88 35.91
N ILE A 406 16.08 -14.60 34.98
CA ILE A 406 16.63 -15.62 34.06
C ILE A 406 17.28 -16.76 34.87
N GLY A 407 17.87 -16.43 36.02
CA GLY A 407 18.38 -17.37 37.01
C GLY A 407 19.68 -18.04 36.59
N TYR A 408 19.94 -19.24 37.12
CA TYR A 408 21.19 -19.96 36.90
C TYR A 408 21.02 -21.12 35.92
N SER A 409 22.11 -21.44 35.22
CA SER A 409 22.30 -22.70 34.53
C SER A 409 22.98 -23.71 35.48
N THR A 410 22.93 -24.98 35.12
CA THR A 410 23.55 -26.06 35.90
C THR A 410 24.57 -26.79 35.02
N ASN A 411 25.81 -26.94 35.51
CA ASN A 411 26.86 -27.66 34.79
C ASN A 411 26.69 -29.19 34.95
N PHE A 412 27.58 -29.99 34.34
CA PHE A 412 27.55 -31.46 34.46
C PHE A 412 27.81 -32.00 35.88
N ALA A 413 28.29 -31.15 36.79
CA ALA A 413 28.55 -31.47 38.20
C ALA A 413 27.43 -30.97 39.13
N ASP A 414 26.25 -30.63 38.58
CA ASP A 414 25.11 -30.08 39.30
C ASP A 414 25.38 -28.75 40.04
N GLN A 415 26.44 -28.03 39.66
CA GLN A 415 26.76 -26.72 40.21
C GLN A 415 26.07 -25.63 39.40
N LYS A 416 25.53 -24.64 40.12
CA LYS A 416 24.90 -23.47 39.50
C LYS A 416 25.96 -22.50 38.99
N TYR A 417 25.68 -21.88 37.87
CA TYR A 417 26.49 -20.80 37.31
C TYR A 417 25.62 -19.86 36.48
N SER A 418 26.08 -18.62 36.30
CA SER A 418 25.41 -17.65 35.44
C SER A 418 25.96 -17.78 34.02
N SER A 419 25.08 -17.96 33.04
CA SER A 419 25.47 -17.90 31.62
C SER A 419 24.51 -17.03 30.85
N VAL A 420 23.28 -17.49 30.70
CA VAL A 420 22.22 -16.75 29.99
C VAL A 420 21.93 -15.40 30.63
N THR A 421 22.04 -15.30 31.96
CA THR A 421 21.86 -14.04 32.69
C THR A 421 22.94 -13.02 32.36
N LEU A 422 24.19 -13.46 32.13
CA LEU A 422 25.28 -12.57 31.71
C LEU A 422 25.03 -12.05 30.29
N VAL A 423 24.61 -12.91 29.37
CA VAL A 423 24.23 -12.50 28.00
C VAL A 423 23.10 -11.48 28.01
N ALA A 424 22.12 -11.64 28.91
CA ALA A 424 21.04 -10.67 29.06
C ALA A 424 21.49 -9.33 29.64
N TYR A 425 22.44 -9.33 30.58
CA TYR A 425 23.05 -8.09 31.06
C TYR A 425 23.86 -7.38 29.97
N ASP A 426 24.68 -8.12 29.23
CA ASP A 426 25.45 -7.59 28.10
C ASP A 426 24.55 -6.86 27.10
N TYR A 427 23.47 -7.52 26.67
CA TYR A 427 22.45 -6.92 25.81
C TYR A 427 21.91 -5.59 26.37
N VAL A 428 21.49 -5.58 27.64
CA VAL A 428 20.89 -4.40 28.27
C VAL A 428 21.90 -3.26 28.42
N ILE A 429 23.16 -3.56 28.75
CA ILE A 429 24.25 -2.58 28.87
C ILE A 429 24.51 -1.94 27.50
N GLU A 430 24.61 -2.75 26.44
CA GLU A 430 24.79 -2.28 25.07
C GLU A 430 23.64 -1.33 24.66
N LYS A 431 22.39 -1.67 24.98
CA LYS A 431 21.24 -0.80 24.68
C LYS A 431 21.27 0.51 25.44
N PHE A 432 21.61 0.51 26.73
CA PHE A 432 21.76 1.76 27.46
C PHE A 432 22.89 2.63 26.90
N ILE A 433 24.02 2.05 26.50
CA ILE A 433 25.10 2.79 25.84
C ILE A 433 24.60 3.39 24.52
N THR A 434 23.87 2.62 23.71
CA THR A 434 23.29 3.06 22.44
C THR A 434 22.28 4.20 22.62
N LEU A 435 21.46 4.13 23.68
CA LEU A 435 20.47 5.15 24.03
C LEU A 435 21.05 6.36 24.78
N ASN A 436 22.38 6.43 24.92
CA ASN A 436 23.11 7.48 25.63
C ASN A 436 22.75 7.59 27.13
N GLU A 437 22.68 6.46 27.81
CA GLU A 437 22.29 6.33 29.22
C GLU A 437 23.42 5.71 30.08
N PRO A 438 24.57 6.41 30.23
CA PRO A 438 25.77 5.83 30.82
C PRO A 438 25.62 5.42 32.28
N GLU A 439 24.86 6.17 33.08
CA GLU A 439 24.68 5.86 34.51
C GLU A 439 23.85 4.58 34.72
N ARG A 440 22.88 4.32 33.83
CA ARG A 440 22.10 3.07 33.82
C ARG A 440 22.93 1.90 33.32
N ALA A 441 23.75 2.12 32.29
CA ALA A 441 24.71 1.13 31.79
C ALA A 441 25.72 0.73 32.89
N LYS A 442 26.25 1.70 33.65
CA LYS A 442 27.15 1.44 34.79
C LYS A 442 26.49 0.61 35.89
N GLN A 443 25.24 0.91 36.22
CA GLN A 443 24.47 0.13 37.19
C GLN A 443 24.31 -1.33 36.71
N ALA A 444 23.91 -1.53 35.46
CA ALA A 444 23.75 -2.87 34.87
C ALA A 444 25.10 -3.62 34.80
N LEU A 445 26.19 -2.94 34.44
CA LEU A 445 27.54 -3.51 34.41
C LEU A 445 28.01 -3.94 35.80
N ALA A 446 27.75 -3.15 36.83
CA ALA A 446 28.05 -3.54 38.21
C ALA A 446 27.30 -4.81 38.63
N GLN A 447 26.02 -4.95 38.25
CA GLN A 447 25.24 -6.15 38.50
C GLN A 447 25.79 -7.37 37.73
N ALA A 448 26.21 -7.19 36.48
CA ALA A 448 26.79 -8.24 35.66
C ALA A 448 28.15 -8.72 36.22
N LEU A 449 29.05 -7.79 36.55
CA LEU A 449 30.37 -8.11 37.09
C LEU A 449 30.30 -8.75 38.49
N ALA A 450 29.27 -8.42 39.28
CA ALA A 450 29.01 -9.09 40.55
C ALA A 450 28.71 -10.59 40.39
N LEU A 451 28.16 -11.04 39.25
CA LEU A 451 28.00 -12.47 38.93
C LEU A 451 29.33 -13.19 38.70
N TYR A 452 30.39 -12.45 38.37
CA TYR A 452 31.77 -12.90 38.40
C TYR A 452 32.46 -12.58 39.74
N GLY A 453 31.75 -12.09 40.74
CA GLY A 453 32.33 -11.65 42.01
C GLY A 453 33.34 -10.50 41.87
N TYR A 454 33.32 -9.77 40.75
CA TYR A 454 34.09 -8.56 40.54
C TYR A 454 33.26 -7.37 41.00
N VAL A 455 33.55 -6.90 42.22
CA VAL A 455 32.77 -5.90 42.95
C VAL A 455 33.65 -4.75 43.42
N ASP A 456 33.03 -3.68 43.93
CA ASP A 456 33.70 -2.52 44.55
C ASP A 456 34.64 -1.71 43.63
N TYR A 457 34.59 -1.92 42.31
CA TYR A 457 35.37 -1.13 41.35
C TYR A 457 34.82 0.30 41.16
N ASP A 458 33.53 0.52 41.45
CA ASP A 458 32.89 1.84 41.55
C ASP A 458 32.02 1.93 42.81
N SER A 459 32.37 2.84 43.72
CA SER A 459 31.66 3.05 44.98
C SER A 459 30.22 3.56 44.84
N ASN A 460 29.85 4.12 43.69
CA ASN A 460 28.49 4.60 43.42
C ASN A 460 27.53 3.46 43.06
N TYR A 461 28.04 2.31 42.64
CA TYR A 461 27.25 1.15 42.18
C TYR A 461 27.65 -0.13 42.91
N SER A 462 27.56 -0.14 44.23
CA SER A 462 27.91 -1.31 45.04
C SER A 462 26.87 -2.43 44.91
N VAL A 463 27.32 -3.61 44.48
CA VAL A 463 26.53 -4.85 44.38
C VAL A 463 27.31 -5.97 45.05
N ALA A 464 26.62 -6.81 45.84
CA ALA A 464 27.25 -7.95 46.49
C ALA A 464 27.65 -9.04 45.48
N ALA A 465 28.78 -9.71 45.72
CA ALA A 465 29.23 -10.82 44.89
C ALA A 465 28.23 -11.99 44.90
N ASP A 466 28.01 -12.58 43.72
CA ASP A 466 27.11 -13.71 43.56
C ASP A 466 27.65 -14.97 44.26
N PRO A 467 26.79 -15.76 44.94
CA PRO A 467 27.22 -16.96 45.66
C PRO A 467 27.81 -18.06 44.75
N TYR A 468 27.59 -17.99 43.44
CA TYR A 468 28.10 -18.93 42.44
C TYR A 468 29.15 -18.31 41.52
N ALA A 469 29.75 -17.18 41.91
CA ALA A 469 30.75 -16.47 41.12
C ALA A 469 31.95 -17.35 40.72
N ASP A 470 32.45 -18.18 41.63
CA ASP A 470 33.61 -19.04 41.32
C ASP A 470 33.28 -20.13 40.30
N THR A 471 32.09 -20.73 40.37
CA THR A 471 31.62 -21.67 39.33
C THR A 471 31.44 -20.96 38.00
N THR A 472 30.87 -19.75 38.02
CA THR A 472 30.66 -18.92 36.82
C THR A 472 31.97 -18.57 36.12
N LYS A 473 33.01 -18.16 36.86
CA LYS A 473 34.36 -17.91 36.32
C LYS A 473 35.00 -19.13 35.65
N ASN A 474 34.68 -20.32 36.12
CA ASN A 474 35.28 -21.53 35.57
C ASN A 474 34.53 -22.01 34.33
N ASP A 475 33.19 -21.97 34.38
CA ASP A 475 32.32 -22.59 33.39
C ASP A 475 31.85 -21.64 32.28
N TYR A 476 31.86 -20.32 32.50
CA TYR A 476 31.34 -19.36 31.52
C TYR A 476 32.01 -17.98 31.57
N VAL A 477 33.05 -17.80 30.76
CA VAL A 477 33.85 -16.55 30.68
C VAL A 477 33.66 -15.79 29.37
N PHE A 478 32.72 -16.22 28.53
CA PHE A 478 32.59 -15.72 27.16
C PHE A 478 32.12 -14.26 27.06
N THR A 479 31.44 -13.72 28.07
CA THR A 479 30.99 -12.32 28.13
C THR A 479 32.00 -11.36 28.78
N VAL A 480 33.13 -11.88 29.30
CA VAL A 480 34.15 -11.03 29.95
C VAL A 480 34.79 -10.02 28.97
N PRO A 481 35.11 -10.39 27.71
CA PRO A 481 35.58 -9.43 26.71
C PRO A 481 34.57 -8.30 26.45
N ASP A 482 33.29 -8.62 26.29
CA ASP A 482 32.21 -7.63 26.09
C ASP A 482 32.11 -6.68 27.29
N PHE A 483 32.15 -7.20 28.52
CA PHE A 483 32.16 -6.36 29.71
C PHE A 483 33.43 -5.51 29.85
N ALA A 484 34.59 -5.97 29.38
CA ALA A 484 35.79 -5.16 29.34
C ALA A 484 35.62 -3.98 28.37
N ALA A 485 35.05 -4.22 27.19
CA ALA A 485 34.71 -3.19 26.20
C ALA A 485 33.68 -2.17 26.76
N HIS A 486 32.65 -2.64 27.45
CA HIS A 486 31.69 -1.77 28.15
C HIS A 486 32.36 -0.98 29.29
N MET A 487 33.28 -1.60 30.04
CA MET A 487 33.98 -0.96 31.14
C MET A 487 34.88 0.18 30.66
N VAL A 488 35.67 0.00 29.60
CA VAL A 488 36.47 1.12 29.05
C VAL A 488 35.62 2.17 28.38
N THR A 489 34.45 1.80 27.83
CA THR A 489 33.48 2.75 27.28
C THR A 489 32.93 3.67 28.37
N LEU A 490 32.56 3.10 29.52
CA LEU A 490 31.95 3.84 30.63
C LEU A 490 32.97 4.48 31.58
N TYR A 491 34.18 3.92 31.63
CA TYR A 491 35.30 4.34 32.47
C TYR A 491 36.62 4.36 31.66
N PRO A 492 36.85 5.38 30.81
CA PRO A 492 37.99 5.41 29.88
C PRO A 492 39.39 5.43 30.51
N SER A 493 39.49 5.54 31.83
CA SER A 493 40.74 5.54 32.60
C SER A 493 40.95 4.28 33.44
N VAL A 494 40.02 3.32 33.38
CA VAL A 494 40.07 2.10 34.17
C VAL A 494 41.16 1.14 33.66
N ASP A 495 41.85 0.49 34.60
CA ASP A 495 42.76 -0.60 34.28
C ASP A 495 42.00 -1.93 34.21
N ILE A 496 41.78 -2.38 32.98
CA ILE A 496 41.07 -3.63 32.66
C ILE A 496 41.93 -4.89 32.85
N SER A 497 43.23 -4.78 33.13
CA SER A 497 44.08 -5.96 33.33
C SER A 497 43.54 -6.85 34.45
N SER A 498 42.87 -6.25 35.43
CA SER A 498 42.16 -6.95 36.52
C SER A 498 40.98 -7.82 36.05
N LEU A 499 40.38 -7.55 34.88
CA LEU A 499 39.31 -8.37 34.30
C LEU A 499 39.86 -9.67 33.70
N THR A 500 41.12 -9.69 33.25
CA THR A 500 41.74 -10.94 32.78
C THR A 500 41.84 -11.97 33.92
N GLU A 501 42.01 -11.51 35.17
CA GLU A 501 42.04 -12.38 36.34
C GLU A 501 40.69 -13.09 36.61
N ILE A 502 39.57 -12.54 36.12
CA ILE A 502 38.25 -13.19 36.21
C ILE A 502 38.28 -14.54 35.48
N ALA A 503 38.95 -14.61 34.32
CA ALA A 503 38.95 -15.78 33.45
C ALA A 503 40.08 -16.79 33.76
N LYS A 504 40.99 -16.48 34.70
CA LYS A 504 42.23 -17.23 34.95
C LYS A 504 42.03 -18.69 35.35
N GLY A 505 40.90 -19.02 35.98
CA GLY A 505 40.53 -20.38 36.36
C GLY A 505 39.89 -21.19 35.22
N SER A 506 39.53 -20.56 34.10
CA SER A 506 38.81 -21.21 33.01
C SER A 506 39.75 -21.92 32.04
N ILE A 507 39.26 -23.03 31.46
CA ILE A 507 39.92 -23.71 30.34
C ILE A 507 39.97 -22.84 29.06
N PHE A 508 39.20 -21.75 29.00
CA PHE A 508 39.19 -20.79 27.90
C PHE A 508 40.04 -19.53 28.19
N PHE A 509 40.84 -19.53 29.26
CA PHE A 509 41.59 -18.34 29.70
C PHE A 509 42.41 -17.68 28.59
N ASP A 510 43.21 -18.44 27.84
CA ASP A 510 44.08 -17.85 26.82
C ASP A 510 43.28 -17.16 25.70
N PHE A 511 42.18 -17.79 25.26
CA PHE A 511 41.26 -17.20 24.30
C PHE A 511 40.65 -15.89 24.83
N VAL A 512 40.15 -15.90 26.07
CA VAL A 512 39.51 -14.74 26.69
C VAL A 512 40.50 -13.62 26.97
N LYS A 513 41.71 -13.94 27.44
CA LYS A 513 42.77 -12.97 27.73
C LYS A 513 43.16 -12.18 26.48
N ASP A 514 43.37 -12.86 25.36
CA ASP A 514 43.74 -12.20 24.10
C ASP A 514 42.57 -11.36 23.56
N SER A 515 41.33 -11.86 23.69
CA SER A 515 40.11 -11.13 23.29
C SER A 515 39.87 -9.87 24.12
N ILE A 516 40.02 -9.95 25.46
CA ILE A 516 39.87 -8.79 26.36
C ILE A 516 40.81 -7.65 25.94
N ILE A 517 42.07 -7.97 25.62
CA ILE A 517 43.05 -6.95 25.24
C ILE A 517 42.62 -6.29 23.92
N GLY A 518 42.28 -7.09 22.90
CA GLY A 518 41.85 -6.56 21.59
C GLY A 518 40.57 -5.73 21.66
N ASP A 519 39.50 -6.30 22.21
CA ASP A 519 38.16 -5.70 22.21
C ASP A 519 38.13 -4.42 23.07
N ALA A 520 38.88 -4.40 24.17
CA ALA A 520 38.94 -3.22 25.03
C ALA A 520 39.90 -2.15 24.50
N GLU A 521 40.98 -2.50 23.78
CA GLU A 521 41.80 -1.52 23.04
C GLU A 521 40.94 -0.80 21.98
N GLU A 522 40.15 -1.55 21.22
CA GLU A 522 39.24 -1.03 20.21
C GLU A 522 38.14 -0.16 20.86
N ALA A 523 37.46 -0.67 21.88
CA ALA A 523 36.41 0.07 22.58
C ALA A 523 36.94 1.36 23.25
N LEU A 524 38.15 1.34 23.80
CA LEU A 524 38.81 2.54 24.35
C LEU A 524 39.12 3.55 23.25
N THR A 525 39.57 3.09 22.08
CA THR A 525 39.79 3.94 20.91
C THR A 525 38.51 4.66 20.53
N PHE A 526 37.39 3.94 20.42
CA PHE A 526 36.09 4.56 20.10
C PHE A 526 35.53 5.42 21.23
N ALA A 527 35.78 5.09 22.50
CA ALA A 527 35.46 5.98 23.62
C ALA A 527 36.21 7.31 23.51
N ARG A 528 37.51 7.30 23.15
CA ARG A 528 38.30 8.50 22.90
C ARG A 528 37.82 9.28 21.67
N VAL A 529 37.45 8.57 20.60
CA VAL A 529 36.86 9.18 19.40
C VAL A 529 35.57 9.93 19.77
N ARG A 530 34.65 9.30 20.52
CA ARG A 530 33.41 9.95 21.00
C ARG A 530 33.68 11.14 21.92
N ALA A 531 34.71 11.07 22.75
CA ALA A 531 35.09 12.14 23.67
C ALA A 531 35.95 13.24 23.02
N SER A 532 36.31 13.10 21.74
CA SER A 532 37.15 14.08 21.05
C SER A 532 36.46 15.43 20.92
N THR A 533 37.27 16.49 21.01
CA THR A 533 36.80 17.89 21.04
C THR A 533 36.89 18.60 19.69
N SER A 534 37.53 17.97 18.70
CA SER A 534 37.66 18.49 17.32
C SER A 534 37.69 17.37 16.29
N ASP A 535 37.27 17.67 15.06
CA ASP A 535 37.17 16.69 13.97
C ASP A 535 38.51 16.06 13.63
N GLN A 536 39.57 16.87 13.61
CA GLN A 536 40.93 16.36 13.41
C GLN A 536 41.37 15.42 14.54
N GLN A 537 41.04 15.74 15.80
CA GLN A 537 41.39 14.88 16.93
C GLN A 537 40.73 13.50 16.82
N ALA A 538 39.47 13.44 16.36
CA ALA A 538 38.78 12.17 16.13
C ALA A 538 39.51 11.31 15.09
N VAL A 539 39.90 11.92 13.96
CA VAL A 539 40.64 11.26 12.88
C VAL A 539 42.00 10.77 13.37
N ASP A 540 42.76 11.64 14.05
CA ASP A 540 44.11 11.34 14.53
C ASP A 540 44.12 10.15 15.50
N ILE A 541 43.10 10.02 16.36
CA ILE A 541 42.99 8.90 17.30
C ILE A 541 42.93 7.56 16.56
N VAL A 542 42.14 7.46 15.50
CA VAL A 542 41.95 6.22 14.74
C VAL A 542 43.16 5.93 13.87
N VAL A 543 43.68 6.94 13.17
CA VAL A 543 44.87 6.80 12.31
C VAL A 543 46.10 6.39 13.12
N ALA A 544 46.25 6.89 14.36
CA ALA A 544 47.33 6.49 15.26
C ALA A 544 47.23 5.03 15.72
N ASN A 545 46.05 4.41 15.64
CA ASN A 545 45.83 3.01 16.02
C ASN A 545 46.19 2.01 14.89
N LYS A 546 46.53 2.51 13.70
CA LYS A 546 46.89 1.70 12.53
C LYS A 546 48.07 0.77 12.82
N LYS A 547 47.84 -0.54 12.73
CA LYS A 547 48.86 -1.58 12.77
C LYS A 547 49.25 -1.98 11.33
N SER A 548 50.54 -2.02 11.01
CA SER A 548 51.01 -2.25 9.63
C SER A 548 50.80 -3.69 9.14
N ASP A 549 50.60 -4.61 10.07
CA ASP A 549 50.37 -6.04 9.87
C ASP A 549 48.89 -6.45 10.00
N ASP A 550 48.00 -5.47 10.23
CA ASP A 550 46.55 -5.68 10.34
C ASP A 550 45.76 -4.49 9.73
N LEU A 551 45.87 -4.36 8.40
CA LEU A 551 45.20 -3.29 7.68
C LEU A 551 43.68 -3.54 7.57
N ARG A 552 43.25 -4.80 7.64
CA ARG A 552 41.84 -5.17 7.72
C ARG A 552 41.18 -4.56 8.96
N GLN A 553 41.74 -4.77 10.15
CA GLN A 553 41.18 -4.20 11.37
C GLN A 553 41.14 -2.67 11.29
N HIS A 554 42.21 -2.06 10.75
CA HIS A 554 42.23 -0.61 10.60
C HIS A 554 41.14 -0.08 9.65
N PHE A 555 40.85 -0.78 8.55
CA PHE A 555 39.73 -0.43 7.68
C PHE A 555 38.39 -0.47 8.44
N THR A 556 38.15 -1.53 9.21
CA THR A 556 36.91 -1.67 9.97
C THR A 556 36.79 -0.66 11.11
N GLU A 557 37.90 -0.25 11.73
CA GLU A 557 37.93 0.83 12.70
C GLU A 557 37.48 2.17 12.10
N LEU A 558 37.86 2.45 10.85
CA LEU A 558 37.49 3.68 10.15
C LEU A 558 35.98 3.72 9.85
N VAL A 559 35.42 2.67 9.25
CA VAL A 559 34.08 2.71 8.63
C VAL A 559 33.05 1.70 9.14
N ALA A 560 33.41 0.82 10.09
CA ALA A 560 32.64 -0.29 10.66
C ALA A 560 32.89 -1.66 10.02
N PHE A 561 32.78 -2.74 10.81
CA PHE A 561 32.81 -4.11 10.30
C PHE A 561 31.43 -4.54 9.77
N ASN A 562 30.35 -4.26 10.51
CA ASN A 562 28.97 -4.51 10.08
C ASN A 562 28.03 -3.37 10.55
N ILE A 563 26.71 -3.53 10.40
CA ILE A 563 25.75 -2.48 10.81
C ILE A 563 25.63 -2.33 12.33
N ARG A 564 25.97 -3.38 13.10
CA ARG A 564 25.88 -3.43 14.56
C ARG A 564 27.19 -2.99 15.22
N THR A 565 28.34 -3.27 14.60
CA THR A 565 29.66 -2.88 15.11
C THR A 565 30.11 -1.54 14.52
N LYS A 566 29.78 -0.44 15.19
CA LYS A 566 30.06 0.93 14.72
C LYS A 566 31.57 1.21 14.65
N GLY A 567 32.04 1.64 13.47
CA GLY A 567 33.36 2.24 13.30
C GLY A 567 33.33 3.74 13.61
N ALA A 568 34.49 4.37 13.62
CA ALA A 568 34.67 5.77 13.99
C ALA A 568 33.83 6.73 13.14
N ALA A 569 33.71 6.50 11.82
CA ALA A 569 32.89 7.35 10.95
C ALA A 569 31.42 7.36 11.38
N ILE A 570 30.88 6.20 11.80
CA ILE A 570 29.49 6.10 12.27
C ILE A 570 29.30 6.85 13.59
N TYR A 571 30.26 6.75 14.52
CA TYR A 571 30.20 7.56 15.75
C TYR A 571 30.22 9.06 15.47
N MET A 572 31.01 9.51 14.49
CA MET A 572 31.02 10.91 14.08
C MET A 572 29.70 11.34 13.43
N ILE A 573 29.09 10.47 12.62
CA ILE A 573 27.74 10.70 12.06
C ILE A 573 26.71 10.84 13.19
N ASP A 574 26.72 9.94 14.17
CA ASP A 574 25.80 9.96 15.31
C ASP A 574 25.94 11.24 16.17
N GLN A 575 27.12 11.86 16.17
CA GLN A 575 27.38 13.14 16.85
C GLN A 575 27.10 14.38 15.98
N GLY A 576 26.61 14.21 14.74
CA GLY A 576 26.40 15.32 13.79
C GLY A 576 27.70 15.91 13.23
N ARG A 577 28.83 15.20 13.38
CA ARG A 577 30.18 15.65 12.98
C ARG A 577 30.55 15.09 11.62
N TYR A 578 29.78 15.47 10.60
CA TYR A 578 29.87 14.90 9.25
C TYR A 578 31.22 15.11 8.56
N SER A 579 31.95 16.19 8.89
CA SER A 579 33.29 16.43 8.32
C SER A 579 34.33 15.44 8.85
N ALA A 580 34.28 15.06 10.13
CA ALA A 580 35.16 14.03 10.68
C ALA A 580 34.85 12.65 10.07
N ALA A 581 33.56 12.32 9.95
CA ALA A 581 33.11 11.07 9.32
C ALA A 581 33.57 10.95 7.85
N ASP A 582 33.47 12.04 7.09
CA ASP A 582 33.96 12.12 5.72
C ASP A 582 35.48 11.90 5.62
N ALA A 583 36.27 12.53 6.50
CA ALA A 583 37.70 12.33 6.55
C ALA A 583 38.08 10.86 6.84
N LEU A 584 37.40 10.22 7.80
CA LEU A 584 37.59 8.79 8.10
C LEU A 584 37.21 7.89 6.92
N ALA A 585 36.12 8.20 6.21
CA ALA A 585 35.71 7.48 5.01
C ALA A 585 36.70 7.65 3.85
N GLN A 586 37.32 8.83 3.70
CA GLN A 586 38.36 9.07 2.70
C GLN A 586 39.64 8.28 3.00
N GLU A 587 40.02 8.15 4.27
CA GLU A 587 41.15 7.29 4.64
C GLU A 587 40.86 5.82 4.34
N ALA A 588 39.64 5.35 4.62
CA ALA A 588 39.21 4.00 4.26
C ALA A 588 39.20 3.78 2.74
N LEU A 589 38.76 4.78 1.96
CA LEU A 589 38.78 4.74 0.49
C LEU A 589 40.21 4.66 -0.05
N THR A 590 41.15 5.37 0.56
CA THR A 590 42.56 5.33 0.17
C THR A 590 43.17 3.96 0.50
N LEU A 591 42.86 3.43 1.68
CA LEU A 591 43.38 2.15 2.15
C LEU A 591 42.89 0.98 1.28
N ILE A 592 41.60 0.92 0.94
CA ILE A 592 41.03 -0.21 0.18
C ILE A 592 41.56 -0.30 -1.27
N GLN A 593 42.11 0.80 -1.80
CA GLN A 593 42.74 0.86 -3.11
C GLN A 593 44.25 0.55 -3.08
N SER A 594 44.85 0.39 -1.90
CA SER A 594 46.29 0.12 -1.76
C SER A 594 46.65 -1.34 -2.08
N ASP A 595 47.83 -1.53 -2.69
CA ASP A 595 48.33 -2.86 -3.04
C ASP A 595 48.53 -3.73 -1.78
N GLU A 596 48.92 -3.13 -0.65
CA GLU A 596 49.12 -3.80 0.63
C GLU A 596 47.80 -4.36 1.18
N TYR A 597 46.74 -3.55 1.21
CA TYR A 597 45.42 -3.98 1.69
C TYR A 597 44.84 -5.08 0.79
N LEU A 598 44.98 -4.93 -0.54
CA LEU A 598 44.50 -5.90 -1.52
C LEU A 598 45.30 -7.21 -1.45
N ALA A 599 46.59 -7.16 -1.10
CA ALA A 599 47.40 -8.35 -0.87
C ALA A 599 46.97 -9.10 0.41
N GLU A 600 46.71 -8.38 1.50
CA GLU A 600 46.24 -8.94 2.78
C GLU A 600 44.85 -9.59 2.64
N ASN A 601 43.99 -9.05 1.77
CA ASN A 601 42.60 -9.48 1.62
C ASN A 601 42.30 -10.28 0.33
N ARG A 602 43.34 -10.72 -0.39
CA ARG A 602 43.19 -11.34 -1.72
C ARG A 602 42.23 -12.53 -1.77
N SER A 603 42.15 -13.32 -0.71
CA SER A 603 41.26 -14.50 -0.61
C SER A 603 39.94 -14.19 0.11
N SER A 604 39.54 -12.92 0.25
CA SER A 604 38.32 -12.55 0.95
C SER A 604 37.58 -11.43 0.23
N PHE A 605 36.56 -11.79 -0.55
CA PHE A 605 35.72 -10.80 -1.23
C PHE A 605 35.01 -9.86 -0.23
N SER A 606 34.67 -10.34 0.97
CA SER A 606 33.92 -9.60 1.98
C SER A 606 34.55 -8.27 2.36
N PHE A 607 35.90 -8.20 2.38
CA PHE A 607 36.68 -7.02 2.77
C PHE A 607 37.18 -6.18 1.58
N ILE A 608 36.99 -6.64 0.34
CA ILE A 608 37.30 -5.86 -0.86
C ILE A 608 36.00 -5.34 -1.47
N SER A 609 35.19 -6.21 -2.06
CA SER A 609 33.96 -5.87 -2.79
C SER A 609 32.69 -6.02 -1.95
N GLY A 610 32.75 -6.78 -0.86
CA GLY A 610 31.60 -7.14 -0.04
C GLY A 610 31.15 -6.07 0.97
N GLU A 611 30.24 -6.49 1.86
CA GLU A 611 29.53 -5.61 2.80
C GLU A 611 30.38 -5.06 3.95
N SER A 612 31.56 -5.63 4.18
CA SER A 612 32.56 -5.17 5.15
C SER A 612 33.74 -4.45 4.48
N GLY A 613 33.73 -4.32 3.15
CA GLY A 613 34.70 -3.57 2.36
C GLY A 613 34.03 -2.41 1.64
N CYS A 614 34.08 -2.44 0.31
CA CYS A 614 33.46 -1.45 -0.56
C CYS A 614 32.00 -1.12 -0.23
N GLY A 615 31.16 -2.14 0.02
CA GLY A 615 29.75 -1.91 0.32
C GLY A 615 29.55 -1.12 1.62
N ARG A 616 30.41 -1.32 2.62
CA ARG A 616 30.41 -0.51 3.84
C ARG A 616 30.69 0.95 3.54
N LEU A 617 31.73 1.19 2.76
CA LEU A 617 32.19 2.54 2.45
C LEU A 617 31.16 3.33 1.64
N VAL A 618 30.50 2.70 0.65
CA VAL A 618 29.38 3.31 -0.07
C VAL A 618 28.27 3.69 0.89
N ARG A 619 27.87 2.79 1.80
CA ARG A 619 26.82 3.06 2.80
C ARG A 619 27.16 4.20 3.76
N VAL A 620 28.42 4.35 4.17
CA VAL A 620 28.84 5.50 5.00
C VAL A 620 28.55 6.81 4.28
N TYR A 621 28.89 6.91 2.99
CA TYR A 621 28.58 8.11 2.20
C TYR A 621 27.07 8.29 1.94
N GLU A 622 26.31 7.21 1.72
CA GLU A 622 24.85 7.28 1.62
C GLU A 622 24.22 7.81 2.93
N GLN A 623 24.71 7.35 4.08
CA GLN A 623 24.24 7.81 5.39
C GLN A 623 24.62 9.28 5.65
N LEU A 624 25.82 9.70 5.26
CA LEU A 624 26.24 11.10 5.29
C LEU A 624 25.34 11.98 4.44
N GLU A 625 25.00 11.55 3.23
CA GLU A 625 24.08 12.28 2.35
C GLU A 625 22.71 12.47 3.01
N ARG A 626 22.13 11.38 3.54
CA ARG A 626 20.81 11.39 4.19
C ARG A 626 20.75 12.33 5.39
N LEU A 627 21.77 12.35 6.25
CA LEU A 627 21.73 13.07 7.53
C LEU A 627 22.30 14.49 7.46
N SER A 628 23.10 14.81 6.44
CA SER A 628 23.74 16.13 6.32
C SER A 628 22.93 17.18 5.56
N ALA A 629 21.66 16.91 5.22
CA ALA A 629 20.82 17.77 4.39
C ALA A 629 21.40 18.05 2.98
N GLY A 630 22.06 17.06 2.37
CA GLY A 630 22.48 17.12 0.96
C GLY A 630 23.80 17.85 0.69
N ASN A 631 24.74 17.84 1.63
CA ASN A 631 26.04 18.52 1.54
C ASN A 631 27.05 17.89 0.55
N GLY A 632 26.59 17.36 -0.58
CA GLY A 632 27.45 16.88 -1.68
C GLY A 632 28.06 15.49 -1.48
N TYR A 633 27.53 14.68 -0.55
CA TYR A 633 28.00 13.30 -0.34
C TYR A 633 27.43 12.32 -1.37
N SER A 634 26.34 12.67 -2.06
CA SER A 634 25.81 11.90 -3.19
C SER A 634 26.86 11.61 -4.27
N GLU A 635 27.66 12.61 -4.66
CA GLU A 635 28.72 12.40 -5.65
C GLU A 635 29.86 11.52 -5.12
N LYS A 636 30.15 11.57 -3.81
CA LYS A 636 31.14 10.69 -3.17
C LYS A 636 30.66 9.25 -3.06
N ALA A 637 29.39 9.02 -2.73
CA ALA A 637 28.78 7.69 -2.76
C ALA A 637 28.83 7.12 -4.18
N LYS A 638 28.47 7.94 -5.17
CA LYS A 638 28.54 7.59 -6.59
C LYS A 638 29.96 7.26 -7.05
N SER A 639 30.95 8.10 -6.75
CA SER A 639 32.35 7.83 -7.13
C SER A 639 32.89 6.57 -6.47
N THR A 640 32.57 6.37 -5.18
CA THR A 640 32.96 5.18 -4.42
C THR A 640 32.36 3.91 -5.02
N ALA A 641 31.08 3.92 -5.39
CA ALA A 641 30.43 2.78 -6.05
C ALA A 641 31.15 2.39 -7.36
N LYS A 642 31.60 3.38 -8.14
CA LYS A 642 32.40 3.12 -9.35
C LYS A 642 33.76 2.48 -9.02
N VAL A 643 34.49 3.03 -8.04
CA VAL A 643 35.77 2.45 -7.57
C VAL A 643 35.59 0.99 -7.19
N CYS A 644 34.49 0.66 -6.51
CA CYS A 644 34.15 -0.70 -6.14
C CYS A 644 33.87 -1.62 -7.33
N GLY A 645 33.19 -1.10 -8.36
CA GLY A 645 33.06 -1.74 -9.68
C GLY A 645 34.40 -2.07 -10.31
N ASP A 646 35.28 -1.09 -10.37
CA ASP A 646 36.59 -1.21 -10.99
C ASP A 646 37.49 -2.20 -10.21
N LEU A 647 37.48 -2.16 -8.87
CA LEU A 647 38.19 -3.12 -8.01
C LEU A 647 37.66 -4.54 -8.19
N MET A 648 36.33 -4.70 -8.25
CA MET A 648 35.74 -6.02 -8.51
C MET A 648 36.20 -6.56 -9.86
N LEU A 649 36.13 -5.77 -10.93
CA LEU A 649 36.61 -6.18 -12.26
C LEU A 649 38.12 -6.45 -12.30
N ALA A 650 38.93 -5.71 -11.54
CA ALA A 650 40.38 -5.92 -11.52
C ALA A 650 40.77 -7.24 -10.81
N HIS A 651 40.09 -7.57 -9.70
CA HIS A 651 40.50 -8.63 -8.79
C HIS A 651 39.66 -9.91 -8.89
N PHE A 652 38.39 -9.80 -9.30
CA PHE A 652 37.41 -10.90 -9.31
C PHE A 652 36.96 -11.27 -10.75
N ASN A 653 37.44 -10.56 -11.78
CA ASN A 653 37.17 -10.94 -13.16
C ASN A 653 38.04 -12.12 -13.63
N GLU A 654 37.39 -13.09 -14.28
CA GLU A 654 38.00 -14.27 -14.91
C GLU A 654 38.88 -15.13 -13.99
N ARG A 655 39.11 -16.38 -14.40
CA ARG A 655 39.81 -17.42 -13.62
C ARG A 655 41.32 -17.20 -13.53
N LYS A 656 41.76 -16.06 -13.01
CA LYS A 656 43.20 -15.79 -12.79
C LYS A 656 43.78 -16.84 -11.84
N THR A 657 44.95 -17.34 -12.17
CA THR A 657 45.65 -18.35 -11.37
C THR A 657 46.96 -17.81 -10.79
N ASP A 658 47.37 -18.37 -9.65
CA ASP A 658 48.73 -18.19 -9.14
C ASP A 658 49.76 -18.92 -10.03
N SER A 659 51.04 -18.76 -9.71
CA SER A 659 52.13 -19.44 -10.43
C SER A 659 52.11 -20.98 -10.32
N LYS A 660 51.22 -21.54 -9.49
CA LYS A 660 51.01 -22.99 -9.30
C LYS A 660 49.76 -23.48 -10.02
N GLY A 661 49.02 -22.61 -10.71
CA GLY A 661 47.78 -22.94 -11.42
C GLY A 661 46.54 -22.97 -10.53
N ASN A 662 46.62 -22.57 -9.26
CA ASN A 662 45.46 -22.46 -8.39
C ASN A 662 44.71 -21.17 -8.69
N LEU A 663 43.39 -21.20 -8.65
CA LEU A 663 42.58 -19.98 -8.78
C LEU A 663 42.90 -19.00 -7.65
N LEU A 664 43.11 -17.74 -8.01
CA LEU A 664 43.28 -16.67 -7.04
C LEU A 664 41.98 -16.34 -6.30
N VAL A 665 40.85 -16.53 -7.00
CA VAL A 665 39.49 -16.29 -6.52
C VAL A 665 38.60 -17.43 -7.04
N SER A 666 37.78 -18.01 -6.17
CA SER A 666 36.83 -19.04 -6.59
C SER A 666 35.69 -18.45 -7.42
N THR A 667 35.11 -19.26 -8.30
CA THR A 667 33.93 -18.87 -9.10
C THR A 667 32.78 -18.37 -8.22
N LYS A 668 32.61 -18.96 -7.04
CA LYS A 668 31.62 -18.54 -6.05
C LYS A 668 31.88 -17.11 -5.55
N GLU A 669 33.10 -16.82 -5.14
CA GLU A 669 33.48 -15.50 -4.62
C GLU A 669 33.38 -14.42 -5.69
N ALA A 670 33.74 -14.74 -6.94
CA ALA A 670 33.63 -13.81 -8.07
C ALA A 670 32.18 -13.41 -8.34
N VAL A 671 31.24 -14.37 -8.35
CA VAL A 671 29.82 -14.06 -8.55
C VAL A 671 29.23 -13.30 -7.36
N GLN A 672 29.60 -13.66 -6.13
CA GLN A 672 29.14 -12.93 -4.93
C GLN A 672 29.65 -11.48 -4.90
N ALA A 673 30.92 -11.28 -5.24
CA ALA A 673 31.50 -9.94 -5.40
C ALA A 673 30.76 -9.12 -6.45
N ALA A 674 30.49 -9.71 -7.61
CA ALA A 674 29.78 -9.05 -8.69
C ALA A 674 28.34 -8.67 -8.30
N ALA A 675 27.61 -9.57 -7.61
CA ALA A 675 26.25 -9.31 -7.17
C ALA A 675 26.17 -8.13 -6.19
N ILE A 676 27.01 -8.10 -5.16
CA ILE A 676 27.02 -7.02 -4.16
C ILE A 676 27.38 -5.68 -4.82
N VAL A 677 28.38 -5.65 -5.69
CA VAL A 677 28.82 -4.41 -6.35
C VAL A 677 27.81 -3.95 -7.40
N ALA A 678 27.14 -4.88 -8.09
CA ALA A 678 26.07 -4.57 -9.02
C ALA A 678 24.98 -3.73 -8.35
N LYS A 679 24.51 -4.11 -7.14
CA LYS A 679 23.55 -3.32 -6.36
C LYS A 679 23.96 -1.84 -6.22
N TYR A 680 25.21 -1.57 -5.84
CA TYR A 680 25.69 -0.20 -5.64
C TYR A 680 25.88 0.56 -6.96
N LEU A 681 26.42 -0.09 -8.00
CA LEU A 681 26.56 0.52 -9.33
C LEU A 681 25.21 0.90 -9.93
N THR A 682 24.22 0.05 -9.69
CA THR A 682 22.83 0.19 -10.12
C THR A 682 22.20 1.43 -9.48
N ARG A 683 22.22 1.49 -8.14
CA ARG A 683 21.67 2.61 -7.35
C ARG A 683 22.28 3.96 -7.70
N HIS A 684 23.57 3.98 -8.05
CA HIS A 684 24.33 5.20 -8.36
C HIS A 684 24.47 5.49 -9.87
N GLY A 685 23.75 4.76 -10.73
CA GLY A 685 23.62 5.06 -12.16
C GLY A 685 24.85 4.77 -13.03
N HIS A 686 25.68 3.78 -12.67
CA HIS A 686 26.89 3.40 -13.41
C HIS A 686 26.64 2.26 -14.41
N THR A 687 25.77 2.50 -15.40
CA THR A 687 25.30 1.46 -16.34
C THR A 687 26.43 0.77 -17.12
N GLU A 688 27.48 1.48 -17.53
CA GLU A 688 28.60 0.89 -18.29
C GLU A 688 29.39 -0.10 -17.42
N THR A 689 29.83 0.33 -16.23
CA THR A 689 30.53 -0.52 -15.28
C THR A 689 29.64 -1.68 -14.83
N LEU A 690 28.36 -1.44 -14.59
CA LEU A 690 27.37 -2.47 -14.25
C LEU A 690 27.30 -3.55 -15.33
N ASN A 691 27.18 -3.16 -16.61
CA ASN A 691 27.11 -4.13 -17.70
C ASN A 691 28.38 -5.00 -17.78
N ALA A 692 29.56 -4.41 -17.54
CA ALA A 692 30.80 -5.17 -17.46
C ALA A 692 30.83 -6.13 -16.26
N VAL A 693 30.36 -5.68 -15.10
CA VAL A 693 30.20 -6.50 -13.88
C VAL A 693 29.28 -7.70 -14.13
N LEU A 694 28.11 -7.47 -14.73
CA LEU A 694 27.12 -8.51 -15.02
C LEU A 694 27.61 -9.51 -16.07
N ALA A 695 28.31 -9.03 -17.11
CA ALA A 695 28.93 -9.90 -18.10
C ALA A 695 30.00 -10.82 -17.48
N SER A 696 30.82 -10.27 -16.58
CA SER A 696 31.81 -11.04 -15.82
C SER A 696 31.15 -12.10 -14.93
N ALA A 697 30.07 -11.73 -14.21
CA ALA A 697 29.32 -12.65 -13.36
C ALA A 697 28.74 -13.82 -14.18
N ASN A 698 28.07 -13.51 -15.30
CA ASN A 698 27.47 -14.51 -16.18
C ASN A 698 28.52 -15.48 -16.75
N SER A 699 29.68 -14.94 -17.17
CA SER A 699 30.80 -15.77 -17.65
C SER A 699 31.32 -16.71 -16.55
N ASN A 700 31.48 -16.22 -15.33
CA ASN A 700 31.89 -17.05 -14.18
C ASN A 700 30.87 -18.16 -13.89
N ILE A 701 29.56 -17.88 -13.91
CA ILE A 701 28.51 -18.90 -13.70
C ILE A 701 28.62 -20.02 -14.75
N GLU A 702 28.85 -19.67 -16.01
CA GLU A 702 29.02 -20.66 -17.08
C GLU A 702 30.30 -21.51 -16.96
N LEU A 703 31.31 -21.02 -16.23
CA LEU A 703 32.55 -21.75 -15.96
C LEU A 703 32.44 -22.75 -14.80
N LEU A 704 31.35 -22.74 -14.02
CA LEU A 704 31.12 -23.72 -12.93
C LEU A 704 31.17 -25.18 -13.40
N LYS A 705 30.83 -25.43 -14.68
CA LYS A 705 30.92 -26.76 -15.30
C LYS A 705 32.33 -27.37 -15.28
N ASN A 706 33.35 -26.53 -15.11
CA ASN A 706 34.75 -26.97 -15.01
C ASN A 706 35.12 -27.43 -13.60
N ASP A 707 34.32 -27.05 -12.58
CA ASP A 707 34.58 -27.34 -11.17
C ASP A 707 33.66 -28.43 -10.62
N ILE A 708 32.45 -28.50 -11.16
CA ILE A 708 31.40 -29.40 -10.69
C ILE A 708 31.09 -30.41 -11.80
N SER A 709 31.52 -31.65 -11.59
CA SER A 709 31.29 -32.76 -12.52
C SER A 709 29.91 -33.38 -12.37
N ASP A 710 29.27 -33.24 -11.20
CA ASP A 710 27.92 -33.73 -10.95
C ASP A 710 26.88 -32.78 -11.57
N SER A 711 26.09 -33.28 -12.53
CA SER A 711 25.17 -32.44 -13.29
C SER A 711 24.07 -31.83 -12.43
N GLU A 712 23.60 -32.52 -11.39
CA GLU A 712 22.54 -32.03 -10.52
C GLU A 712 23.06 -30.89 -9.62
N ASN A 713 24.23 -31.07 -9.00
CA ASN A 713 24.88 -30.04 -8.19
C ASN A 713 25.29 -28.83 -9.04
N LEU A 714 25.73 -29.04 -10.29
CA LEU A 714 26.04 -27.95 -11.21
C LEU A 714 24.80 -27.08 -11.46
N THR A 715 23.67 -27.71 -11.77
CA THR A 715 22.41 -27.00 -12.02
C THR A 715 21.92 -26.24 -10.78
N LYS A 716 22.01 -26.86 -9.59
CA LYS A 716 21.70 -26.19 -8.30
C LYS A 716 22.54 -24.95 -8.09
N GLU A 717 23.86 -25.07 -8.24
CA GLU A 717 24.77 -23.94 -8.04
C GLU A 717 24.54 -22.84 -9.08
N LYS A 718 24.25 -23.16 -10.34
CA LYS A 718 23.88 -22.15 -11.34
C LYS A 718 22.60 -21.42 -10.96
N ALA A 719 21.56 -22.15 -10.58
CA ALA A 719 20.28 -21.58 -10.20
C ALA A 719 20.41 -20.62 -9.00
N ASP A 720 21.14 -21.02 -7.96
CA ASP A 720 21.41 -20.19 -6.78
C ASP A 720 22.18 -18.91 -7.17
N ARG A 721 23.20 -19.02 -8.03
CA ARG A 721 24.00 -17.85 -8.44
C ARG A 721 23.21 -16.86 -9.29
N TYR A 722 22.35 -17.34 -10.18
CA TYR A 722 21.44 -16.47 -10.93
C TYR A 722 20.42 -15.77 -10.02
N ALA A 723 19.83 -16.49 -9.07
CA ALA A 723 18.90 -15.89 -8.10
C ALA A 723 19.57 -14.80 -7.23
N ASN A 724 20.81 -15.03 -6.79
CA ASN A 724 21.59 -14.04 -6.03
C ASN A 724 21.82 -12.74 -6.83
N LEU A 725 22.20 -12.84 -8.11
CA LEU A 725 22.35 -11.65 -8.97
C LEU A 725 21.03 -10.91 -9.13
N ALA A 726 19.94 -11.64 -9.30
CA ALA A 726 18.63 -11.07 -9.50
C ALA A 726 18.13 -10.27 -8.29
N VAL A 727 18.28 -10.80 -7.07
CA VAL A 727 17.90 -10.07 -5.83
C VAL A 727 18.74 -8.81 -5.65
N GLU A 728 20.05 -8.87 -5.84
CA GLU A 728 20.90 -7.68 -5.67
C GLU A 728 20.60 -6.59 -6.71
N LEU A 729 20.27 -6.97 -7.95
CA LEU A 729 19.80 -6.04 -8.98
C LEU A 729 18.46 -5.41 -8.62
N ALA A 730 17.52 -6.21 -8.11
CA ALA A 730 16.23 -5.70 -7.65
C ALA A 730 16.38 -4.76 -6.44
N ARG A 731 17.28 -5.06 -5.50
CA ARG A 731 17.64 -4.17 -4.38
C ARG A 731 18.26 -2.86 -4.84
N GLY A 732 18.83 -2.83 -6.04
CA GLY A 732 19.32 -1.63 -6.71
C GLY A 732 18.28 -0.92 -7.59
N GLY A 733 17.07 -1.47 -7.73
CA GLY A 733 15.98 -0.90 -8.54
C GLY A 733 15.99 -1.26 -10.03
N PHE A 734 16.81 -2.23 -10.48
CA PHE A 734 16.90 -2.63 -11.90
C PHE A 734 16.10 -3.92 -12.16
N PHE A 735 14.78 -3.78 -12.15
CA PHE A 735 13.86 -4.92 -12.19
C PHE A 735 13.90 -5.71 -13.50
N SER A 736 14.05 -5.04 -14.65
CA SER A 736 14.13 -5.74 -15.94
C SER A 736 15.39 -6.61 -16.06
N GLN A 737 16.54 -6.15 -15.55
CA GLN A 737 17.76 -6.95 -15.51
C GLN A 737 17.66 -8.07 -14.48
N ALA A 738 17.11 -7.78 -13.30
CA ALA A 738 16.83 -8.78 -12.26
C ALA A 738 15.97 -9.91 -12.83
N GLN A 739 14.92 -9.56 -13.58
CA GLN A 739 14.01 -10.50 -14.22
C GLN A 739 14.75 -11.50 -15.12
N SER A 740 15.66 -11.04 -15.97
CA SER A 740 16.41 -11.93 -16.87
C SER A 740 17.26 -12.97 -16.12
N PHE A 741 17.81 -12.60 -14.96
CA PHE A 741 18.56 -13.53 -14.12
C PHE A 741 17.62 -14.48 -13.36
N TYR A 742 16.45 -14.02 -12.91
CA TYR A 742 15.42 -14.90 -12.36
C TYR A 742 14.91 -15.92 -13.37
N ASP A 743 14.65 -15.52 -14.61
CA ASP A 743 14.27 -16.43 -15.69
C ASP A 743 15.34 -17.52 -15.88
N SER A 744 16.61 -17.16 -15.78
CA SER A 744 17.73 -18.10 -15.86
C SER A 744 17.78 -19.04 -14.65
N ALA A 745 17.54 -18.51 -13.44
CA ALA A 745 17.48 -19.33 -12.22
C ALA A 745 16.33 -20.35 -12.28
N LEU A 746 15.14 -19.93 -12.72
CA LEU A 746 13.97 -20.78 -12.89
C LEU A 746 14.17 -21.81 -14.02
N ALA A 747 14.85 -21.42 -15.10
CA ALA A 747 15.19 -22.38 -16.16
C ALA A 747 16.11 -23.50 -15.66
N GLU A 748 17.07 -23.22 -14.78
CA GLU A 748 17.87 -24.25 -14.12
C GLU A 748 17.04 -25.04 -13.09
N ALA A 749 16.14 -24.38 -12.36
CA ALA A 749 15.21 -25.01 -11.42
C ALA A 749 14.40 -26.14 -12.08
N VAL A 750 13.76 -25.86 -13.22
CA VAL A 750 12.95 -26.84 -13.97
C VAL A 750 13.77 -28.10 -14.30
N LYS A 751 15.03 -27.93 -14.71
CA LYS A 751 15.90 -29.06 -15.06
C LYS A 751 16.15 -29.97 -13.86
N ILE A 752 16.27 -29.41 -12.64
CA ILE A 752 16.43 -30.19 -11.41
C ILE A 752 15.13 -30.96 -11.14
N GLU A 753 14.00 -30.28 -11.18
CA GLU A 753 12.69 -30.85 -10.83
C GLU A 753 12.32 -32.01 -11.76
N GLU A 754 12.61 -31.92 -13.06
CA GLU A 754 12.34 -32.98 -14.04
C GLU A 754 13.26 -34.21 -13.90
N THR A 755 14.43 -34.07 -13.26
CA THR A 755 15.47 -35.11 -13.23
C THR A 755 15.71 -35.70 -11.84
N THR A 756 15.17 -35.09 -10.79
CA THR A 756 15.42 -35.50 -9.40
C THR A 756 14.49 -36.63 -8.92
N SER A 757 14.80 -37.17 -7.73
CA SER A 757 14.01 -38.23 -7.11
C SER A 757 12.64 -37.74 -6.65
N ALA A 758 11.68 -38.65 -6.51
CA ALA A 758 10.32 -38.34 -6.08
C ALA A 758 10.26 -37.61 -4.71
N ALA A 759 11.20 -37.88 -3.81
CA ALA A 759 11.32 -37.22 -2.49
C ALA A 759 12.03 -35.85 -2.54
N SER A 760 12.60 -35.49 -3.69
CA SER A 760 13.33 -34.25 -3.91
C SER A 760 12.57 -33.24 -4.77
N VAL A 761 11.47 -33.65 -5.40
CA VAL A 761 10.65 -32.79 -6.27
C VAL A 761 9.97 -31.72 -5.42
N GLY A 762 9.98 -30.48 -5.90
CA GLY A 762 9.38 -29.30 -5.28
C GLY A 762 10.23 -28.63 -4.22
N ASN A 763 11.22 -29.32 -3.63
CA ASN A 763 12.16 -28.74 -2.67
C ASN A 763 12.93 -27.57 -3.27
N PHE A 764 13.38 -27.67 -4.54
CA PHE A 764 14.15 -26.59 -5.16
C PHE A 764 13.27 -25.37 -5.40
N THR A 765 12.06 -25.57 -5.92
CA THR A 765 11.07 -24.49 -6.11
C THR A 765 10.70 -23.82 -4.79
N ARG A 766 10.50 -24.60 -3.72
CA ARG A 766 10.22 -24.08 -2.37
C ARG A 766 11.41 -23.32 -1.77
N ASP A 767 12.63 -23.79 -1.98
CA ASP A 767 13.84 -23.13 -1.50
C ASP A 767 14.07 -21.81 -2.24
N LEU A 768 13.85 -21.78 -3.56
CA LEU A 768 13.92 -20.56 -4.36
C LEU A 768 12.84 -19.54 -3.94
N PHE A 769 11.68 -20.01 -3.49
CA PHE A 769 10.63 -19.11 -2.98
C PHE A 769 10.89 -18.64 -1.54
N ASN A 770 11.11 -19.55 -0.59
CA ASN A 770 11.14 -19.28 0.86
C ASN A 770 12.54 -19.16 1.49
N GLY A 771 13.63 -19.44 0.77
CA GLY A 771 15.00 -19.19 1.23
C GLY A 771 15.52 -20.08 2.38
N ARG A 772 14.96 -21.28 2.62
CA ARG A 772 15.29 -22.12 3.80
C ARG A 772 16.74 -22.61 3.90
N ARG A 773 17.59 -22.38 2.89
CA ARG A 773 19.03 -22.71 2.89
C ARG A 773 19.92 -21.46 2.76
N ARG A 774 20.13 -20.72 3.86
CA ARG A 774 21.23 -19.74 4.00
C ARG A 774 21.44 -18.76 2.82
N ALA A 775 20.40 -18.32 2.12
CA ALA A 775 20.61 -17.47 0.94
C ALA A 775 19.70 -16.24 0.97
N ASP A 776 20.33 -15.07 1.00
CA ASP A 776 19.74 -13.76 0.82
C ASP A 776 19.29 -13.51 -0.64
N SER A 777 18.65 -14.51 -1.27
CA SER A 777 18.35 -14.51 -2.71
C SER A 777 17.06 -15.21 -3.15
N SER A 778 16.09 -15.37 -2.25
CA SER A 778 14.81 -15.96 -2.62
C SER A 778 13.94 -15.01 -3.46
N TYR A 779 12.96 -15.57 -4.16
CA TYR A 779 11.94 -14.80 -4.87
C TYR A 779 11.16 -13.87 -3.94
N LEU A 780 10.88 -14.29 -2.69
CA LEU A 780 10.27 -13.40 -1.70
C LEU A 780 11.11 -12.14 -1.47
N GLN A 781 12.44 -12.28 -1.40
CA GLN A 781 13.33 -11.13 -1.25
C GLN A 781 13.37 -10.24 -2.48
N TRP A 782 13.09 -10.77 -3.68
CA TRP A 782 12.86 -9.93 -4.85
C TRP A 782 11.58 -9.11 -4.74
N ILE A 783 10.48 -9.72 -4.33
CA ILE A 783 9.23 -8.99 -4.07
C ILE A 783 9.43 -7.93 -2.98
N GLU A 784 10.15 -8.26 -1.91
CA GLU A 784 10.53 -7.28 -0.88
C GLU A 784 11.39 -6.14 -1.45
N ALA A 785 12.33 -6.45 -2.35
CA ALA A 785 13.16 -5.43 -3.00
C ALA A 785 12.37 -4.53 -3.96
N ILE A 786 11.39 -5.08 -4.70
CA ILE A 786 10.40 -4.30 -5.47
C ILE A 786 9.64 -3.37 -4.52
N ASN A 787 9.19 -3.91 -3.39
CA ASN A 787 8.49 -3.12 -2.37
C ASN A 787 9.37 -2.02 -1.73
N ALA A 788 10.68 -2.19 -1.67
CA ALA A 788 11.55 -1.20 -1.03
C ALA A 788 11.91 -0.02 -1.93
N ASN A 789 11.96 -0.20 -3.26
CA ASN A 789 12.64 0.74 -4.16
C ASN A 789 11.75 1.43 -5.20
N GLU A 790 10.44 1.16 -5.23
CA GLU A 790 9.54 1.70 -6.25
C GLU A 790 8.45 2.60 -5.68
N ASN A 791 7.97 3.55 -6.48
CA ASN A 791 6.70 4.22 -6.17
C ASN A 791 5.54 3.20 -6.17
N ALA A 792 4.41 3.59 -5.58
CA ALA A 792 3.29 2.69 -5.38
C ALA A 792 2.73 2.11 -6.70
N ALA A 793 2.67 2.90 -7.77
CA ALA A 793 2.13 2.46 -9.06
C ALA A 793 3.05 1.44 -9.79
N GLN A 794 4.35 1.77 -9.94
CA GLN A 794 5.31 0.91 -10.65
C GLN A 794 5.47 -0.46 -9.97
N ARG A 795 5.39 -0.45 -8.64
CA ARG A 795 5.45 -1.64 -7.79
C ARG A 795 4.36 -2.66 -8.13
N VAL A 796 3.12 -2.23 -8.33
CA VAL A 796 2.01 -3.15 -8.68
C VAL A 796 2.35 -3.89 -9.96
N GLN A 797 2.71 -3.14 -11.00
CA GLN A 797 3.07 -3.70 -12.30
C GLN A 797 4.24 -4.69 -12.20
N ASN A 798 5.31 -4.32 -11.49
CA ASN A 798 6.49 -5.17 -11.37
C ASN A 798 6.25 -6.40 -10.50
N ARG A 799 5.44 -6.31 -9.44
CA ARG A 799 4.99 -7.48 -8.68
C ARG A 799 4.15 -8.40 -9.54
N GLN A 800 3.23 -7.87 -10.35
CA GLN A 800 2.41 -8.68 -11.24
C GLN A 800 3.24 -9.41 -12.30
N GLN A 801 4.24 -8.73 -12.88
CA GLN A 801 5.19 -9.35 -13.80
C GLN A 801 6.00 -10.46 -13.12
N ALA A 802 6.54 -10.17 -11.94
CA ALA A 802 7.24 -11.17 -11.15
C ALA A 802 6.33 -12.38 -10.87
N ALA A 803 5.09 -12.14 -10.46
CA ALA A 803 4.12 -13.18 -10.11
C ALA A 803 3.82 -14.08 -11.31
N THR A 804 3.61 -13.48 -12.47
CA THR A 804 3.38 -14.18 -13.74
C THR A 804 4.53 -15.13 -14.09
N ILE A 805 5.78 -14.73 -13.85
CA ILE A 805 6.96 -15.54 -14.14
C ILE A 805 7.04 -16.77 -13.24
N LEU A 806 6.85 -16.59 -11.93
CA LEU A 806 6.88 -17.70 -11.00
C LEU A 806 5.69 -18.65 -11.22
N ALA A 807 4.52 -18.11 -11.51
CA ALA A 807 3.35 -18.89 -11.86
C ALA A 807 3.60 -19.76 -13.11
N LYS A 808 4.26 -19.22 -14.14
CA LYS A 808 4.68 -19.97 -15.34
C LYS A 808 5.69 -21.08 -15.03
N HIS A 809 6.54 -20.92 -14.01
CA HIS A 809 7.42 -21.98 -13.53
C HIS A 809 6.62 -23.08 -12.84
N LEU A 810 5.71 -22.73 -11.94
CA LEU A 810 4.81 -23.69 -11.28
C LEU A 810 3.95 -24.46 -12.30
N ASP A 811 3.47 -23.80 -13.36
CA ASP A 811 2.72 -24.41 -14.46
C ASP A 811 3.52 -25.51 -15.20
N LYS A 812 4.86 -25.49 -15.12
CA LYS A 812 5.72 -26.57 -15.64
C LYS A 812 5.94 -27.70 -14.64
N VAL A 813 6.08 -27.37 -13.34
CA VAL A 813 6.41 -28.35 -12.29
C VAL A 813 5.17 -29.12 -11.82
N ILE A 814 4.01 -28.48 -11.72
CA ILE A 814 2.77 -29.09 -11.21
C ILE A 814 2.30 -30.28 -12.05
N PRO A 815 2.27 -30.23 -13.39
CA PRO A 815 1.93 -31.39 -14.21
C PRO A 815 2.84 -32.59 -13.91
N PHE A 816 4.12 -32.37 -13.63
CA PHE A 816 5.03 -33.44 -13.24
C PHE A 816 4.71 -33.99 -11.83
N ILE A 817 4.42 -33.13 -10.84
CA ILE A 817 3.95 -33.56 -9.50
C ILE A 817 2.67 -34.38 -9.58
N ALA A 818 1.73 -34.00 -10.45
CA ALA A 818 0.48 -34.73 -10.67
C ALA A 818 0.69 -36.18 -11.11
N THR A 819 1.86 -36.52 -11.70
CA THR A 819 2.23 -37.90 -12.07
C THR A 819 2.80 -38.72 -10.91
N LYS A 820 3.02 -38.12 -9.74
CA LYS A 820 3.65 -38.77 -8.58
C LYS A 820 2.61 -39.40 -7.64
N SER A 821 3.10 -40.14 -6.64
CA SER A 821 2.24 -40.75 -5.61
C SER A 821 1.48 -39.71 -4.81
N ASP A 822 0.31 -40.09 -4.27
CA ASP A 822 -0.52 -39.21 -3.43
C ASP A 822 0.22 -38.62 -2.22
N LEU A 823 1.20 -39.35 -1.66
CA LEU A 823 2.06 -38.83 -0.58
C LEU A 823 2.83 -37.58 -1.01
N ILE A 824 3.39 -37.59 -2.22
CA ILE A 824 4.19 -36.48 -2.76
C ILE A 824 3.28 -35.33 -3.17
N LYS A 825 2.11 -35.63 -3.76
CA LYS A 825 1.10 -34.60 -4.05
C LYS A 825 0.70 -33.88 -2.76
N ASN A 826 0.40 -34.60 -1.68
CA ASN A 826 0.08 -34.01 -0.38
C ASN A 826 1.22 -33.13 0.19
N GLU A 827 2.47 -33.57 0.08
CA GLU A 827 3.61 -32.82 0.59
C GLU A 827 3.85 -31.51 -0.17
N GLU A 828 3.64 -31.49 -1.49
CA GLU A 828 4.03 -30.37 -2.35
C GLU A 828 2.86 -29.42 -2.72
N TYR A 829 1.62 -29.89 -2.75
CA TYR A 829 0.46 -29.08 -3.14
C TYR A 829 0.12 -27.98 -2.15
N VAL A 830 0.18 -28.22 -0.84
CA VAL A 830 -0.09 -27.17 0.16
C VAL A 830 0.94 -26.03 0.07
N PRO A 831 2.26 -26.29 0.04
CA PRO A 831 3.25 -25.25 -0.22
C PRO A 831 3.06 -24.51 -1.54
N PHE A 832 2.79 -25.21 -2.65
CA PHE A 832 2.62 -24.57 -3.96
C PHE A 832 1.35 -23.73 -4.05
N ALA A 833 0.24 -24.17 -3.46
CA ALA A 833 -0.96 -23.37 -3.34
C ALA A 833 -0.72 -22.11 -2.48
N ALA A 834 0.09 -22.21 -1.42
CA ALA A 834 0.49 -21.04 -0.63
C ALA A 834 1.35 -20.05 -1.45
N ILE A 835 2.22 -20.56 -2.35
CA ILE A 835 2.97 -19.71 -3.30
C ILE A 835 1.99 -18.97 -4.22
N TYR A 836 1.10 -19.68 -4.93
CA TYR A 836 0.11 -19.03 -5.80
C TYR A 836 -0.74 -18.00 -5.06
N THR A 837 -1.16 -18.33 -3.83
CA THR A 837 -1.91 -17.41 -2.98
C THR A 837 -1.13 -16.12 -2.68
N TYR A 838 0.15 -16.24 -2.30
CA TYR A 838 1.01 -15.08 -2.05
C TYR A 838 1.23 -14.22 -3.30
N LEU A 839 1.20 -14.85 -4.48
CA LEU A 839 1.32 -14.17 -5.78
C LEU A 839 0.01 -13.52 -6.24
N GLY A 840 -1.09 -13.65 -5.50
CA GLY A 840 -2.41 -13.16 -5.90
C GLY A 840 -3.18 -14.08 -6.86
N ASP A 841 -2.64 -15.26 -7.19
CA ASP A 841 -3.26 -16.23 -8.11
C ASP A 841 -4.15 -17.23 -7.32
N THR A 842 -5.27 -16.71 -6.82
CA THR A 842 -6.16 -17.48 -5.95
C THR A 842 -6.86 -18.63 -6.69
N ASP A 843 -7.15 -18.46 -7.98
CA ASP A 843 -7.84 -19.47 -8.78
C ASP A 843 -7.00 -20.74 -8.95
N ARG A 844 -5.69 -20.62 -9.21
CA ARG A 844 -4.80 -21.79 -9.28
C ARG A 844 -4.60 -22.44 -7.92
N ALA A 845 -4.51 -21.65 -6.84
CA ALA A 845 -4.44 -22.18 -5.49
C ALA A 845 -5.68 -23.00 -5.12
N LEU A 846 -6.88 -22.49 -5.43
CA LEU A 846 -8.15 -23.19 -5.21
C LEU A 846 -8.31 -24.41 -6.13
N THR A 847 -7.77 -24.36 -7.36
CA THR A 847 -7.72 -25.52 -8.26
C THR A 847 -6.93 -26.68 -7.64
N ILE A 848 -5.79 -26.39 -7.01
CA ILE A 848 -4.99 -27.40 -6.28
C ILE A 848 -5.82 -28.01 -5.13
N ALA A 849 -6.59 -27.19 -4.39
CA ALA A 849 -7.43 -27.67 -3.31
C ALA A 849 -8.52 -28.67 -3.76
N GLN A 850 -8.86 -28.71 -5.05
CA GLN A 850 -9.83 -29.67 -5.58
C GLN A 850 -9.24 -31.05 -5.88
N ASP A 851 -7.91 -31.26 -5.77
CA ASP A 851 -7.29 -32.55 -6.06
C ASP A 851 -7.77 -33.64 -5.07
N GLU A 852 -8.03 -34.84 -5.61
CA GLU A 852 -8.55 -35.97 -4.83
C GLU A 852 -7.50 -36.58 -3.87
N ALA A 853 -6.21 -36.31 -4.07
CA ALA A 853 -5.15 -36.78 -3.18
C ALA A 853 -5.12 -36.04 -1.84
N LEU A 854 -5.67 -34.82 -1.77
CA LEU A 854 -5.69 -34.00 -0.57
C LEU A 854 -6.78 -34.44 0.41
N GLY A 855 -6.43 -34.55 1.69
CA GLY A 855 -7.39 -34.72 2.77
C GLY A 855 -8.17 -33.44 3.07
N GLU A 856 -9.27 -33.55 3.81
CA GLU A 856 -10.12 -32.40 4.17
C GLU A 856 -9.34 -31.31 4.92
N LEU A 857 -8.35 -31.69 5.74
CA LEU A 857 -7.52 -30.74 6.49
C LEU A 857 -6.59 -29.95 5.57
N GLU A 858 -5.94 -30.61 4.61
CA GLU A 858 -5.07 -29.96 3.63
C GLU A 858 -5.88 -29.00 2.75
N LYS A 859 -7.07 -29.41 2.30
CA LYS A 859 -8.00 -28.56 1.53
C LYS A 859 -8.43 -27.33 2.31
N ALA A 860 -8.92 -27.53 3.53
CA ALA A 860 -9.32 -26.44 4.42
C ALA A 860 -8.15 -25.49 4.71
N SER A 861 -6.92 -26.01 4.84
CA SER A 861 -5.72 -25.18 5.01
C SER A 861 -5.43 -24.31 3.80
N ILE A 862 -5.57 -24.84 2.56
CA ILE A 862 -5.37 -24.05 1.34
C ILE A 862 -6.47 -22.98 1.21
N GLU A 863 -7.73 -23.38 1.35
CA GLU A 863 -8.88 -22.48 1.26
C GLU A 863 -8.81 -21.36 2.30
N ALA A 864 -8.45 -21.66 3.54
CA ALA A 864 -8.27 -20.66 4.59
C ALA A 864 -7.06 -19.74 4.33
N ASN A 865 -5.98 -20.24 3.74
CA ASN A 865 -4.85 -19.40 3.31
C ASN A 865 -5.27 -18.41 2.22
N VAL A 866 -6.03 -18.88 1.23
CA VAL A 866 -6.60 -18.04 0.16
C VAL A 866 -7.53 -16.99 0.75
N ALA A 867 -8.49 -17.39 1.60
CA ALA A 867 -9.45 -16.48 2.21
C ALA A 867 -8.77 -15.41 3.08
N ARG A 868 -7.73 -15.77 3.85
CA ARG A 868 -6.97 -14.80 4.65
C ARG A 868 -6.23 -13.78 3.79
N ASN A 869 -5.58 -14.22 2.71
CA ASN A 869 -4.88 -13.31 1.80
C ASN A 869 -5.84 -12.38 1.07
N LEU A 870 -6.99 -12.90 0.61
CA LEU A 870 -8.06 -12.08 0.04
C LEU A 870 -8.60 -11.06 1.05
N ALA A 871 -8.83 -11.47 2.30
CA ALA A 871 -9.33 -10.56 3.34
C ALA A 871 -8.33 -9.44 3.70
N SER A 872 -7.03 -9.70 3.56
CA SER A 872 -5.96 -8.72 3.77
C SER A 872 -5.36 -8.18 2.46
N ALA A 873 -6.05 -8.34 1.33
CA ALA A 873 -5.52 -7.93 0.04
C ALA A 873 -5.32 -6.41 0.00
N ASP A 874 -4.14 -6.00 -0.45
CA ASP A 874 -3.75 -4.61 -0.59
C ASP A 874 -2.80 -4.50 -1.79
N ALA A 875 -3.28 -3.86 -2.86
CA ALA A 875 -2.50 -3.62 -4.06
C ALA A 875 -1.37 -2.61 -3.80
N PHE A 876 -1.53 -1.69 -2.83
CA PHE A 876 -0.61 -0.59 -2.59
C PHE A 876 -0.06 -0.58 -1.15
N PRO A 877 0.60 -1.64 -0.65
CA PRO A 877 0.96 -1.78 0.76
C PRO A 877 1.96 -0.74 1.31
N SER A 878 2.61 0.05 0.45
CA SER A 878 3.45 1.20 0.84
C SER A 878 2.71 2.53 0.89
N SER A 879 1.43 2.54 0.55
CA SER A 879 0.59 3.72 0.47
C SER A 879 -0.68 3.45 1.24
N ILE A 880 -1.00 4.34 2.17
CA ILE A 880 -2.26 4.22 2.93
C ILE A 880 -3.44 4.83 2.17
N VAL A 881 -3.22 5.54 1.07
CA VAL A 881 -4.30 6.28 0.39
C VAL A 881 -5.14 5.43 -0.56
N ALA A 882 -4.77 4.19 -0.86
CA ALA A 882 -5.56 3.27 -1.67
C ALA A 882 -5.12 1.83 -1.41
N SER A 883 -5.97 0.86 -1.74
CA SER A 883 -5.64 -0.57 -1.57
C SER A 883 -6.19 -1.47 -2.68
N VAL A 884 -6.99 -0.93 -3.61
CA VAL A 884 -7.71 -1.71 -4.61
C VAL A 884 -7.29 -1.28 -6.01
N ASP A 885 -6.80 -2.26 -6.76
CA ASP A 885 -6.47 -2.19 -8.18
C ASP A 885 -6.95 -3.52 -8.78
N THR A 886 -7.99 -3.45 -9.61
CA THR A 886 -8.72 -4.64 -10.08
C THR A 886 -8.05 -5.28 -11.30
N ASP A 887 -7.32 -4.49 -12.09
CA ASP A 887 -6.69 -4.95 -13.32
C ASP A 887 -5.15 -4.92 -13.26
N ASN A 888 -4.60 -4.45 -12.15
CA ASN A 888 -3.17 -4.40 -11.81
C ASN A 888 -2.37 -3.45 -12.71
N ASP A 889 -3.00 -2.37 -13.19
CA ASP A 889 -2.33 -1.36 -14.02
C ASP A 889 -1.54 -0.33 -13.19
N GLY A 890 -1.65 -0.38 -11.86
CA GLY A 890 -1.00 0.51 -10.91
C GLY A 890 -1.83 1.76 -10.58
N LYS A 891 -3.08 1.85 -11.05
CA LYS A 891 -4.02 2.91 -10.71
C LYS A 891 -5.10 2.39 -9.75
N PRO A 892 -5.35 3.08 -8.63
CA PRO A 892 -6.40 2.65 -7.72
C PRO A 892 -7.80 2.87 -8.31
N ASN A 893 -8.69 1.89 -8.13
CA ASN A 893 -10.11 2.05 -8.46
C ASN A 893 -10.79 3.11 -7.57
N PHE A 894 -10.25 3.38 -6.38
CA PHE A 894 -10.70 4.45 -5.49
C PHE A 894 -9.63 4.68 -4.40
N PHE A 895 -9.58 5.90 -3.89
CA PHE A 895 -8.78 6.24 -2.72
C PHE A 895 -9.51 5.84 -1.42
N ALA A 896 -8.76 5.63 -0.36
CA ALA A 896 -9.28 5.37 0.97
C ALA A 896 -10.09 6.58 1.48
N PRO A 897 -11.18 6.38 2.24
CA PRO A 897 -12.05 7.48 2.69
C PRO A 897 -11.35 8.57 3.52
N PHE A 898 -10.22 8.26 4.16
CA PHE A 898 -9.43 9.19 4.96
C PHE A 898 -8.32 9.91 4.17
N ALA A 899 -8.09 9.52 2.92
CA ALA A 899 -7.04 10.09 2.10
C ALA A 899 -7.36 11.56 1.79
N THR A 900 -6.45 12.46 2.18
CA THR A 900 -6.55 13.89 1.84
C THR A 900 -5.89 14.17 0.49
N ASP A 901 -6.20 15.31 -0.12
CA ASP A 901 -5.58 15.72 -1.40
C ASP A 901 -4.04 15.78 -1.30
N GLU A 902 -3.51 16.20 -0.16
CA GLU A 902 -2.06 16.21 0.12
C GLU A 902 -1.50 14.78 0.16
N MET A 903 -2.15 13.86 0.89
CA MET A 903 -1.72 12.46 0.95
C MET A 903 -1.78 11.78 -0.43
N ILE A 904 -2.82 12.07 -1.22
CA ILE A 904 -2.97 11.54 -2.58
C ILE A 904 -1.85 12.09 -3.48
N SER A 905 -1.62 13.40 -3.44
CA SER A 905 -0.54 14.05 -4.19
C SER A 905 0.83 13.48 -3.83
N ASP A 906 1.13 13.33 -2.53
CA ASP A 906 2.41 12.81 -2.03
C ASP A 906 2.62 11.33 -2.37
N SER A 907 1.53 10.57 -2.51
CA SER A 907 1.60 9.16 -2.91
C SER A 907 2.01 8.96 -4.38
N GLY A 908 1.77 9.96 -5.23
CA GLY A 908 1.96 9.87 -6.68
C GLY A 908 0.98 8.95 -7.41
N LEU A 909 -0.06 8.45 -6.72
CA LEU A 909 -1.12 7.64 -7.33
C LEU A 909 -2.14 8.51 -8.07
N VAL A 910 -2.64 8.00 -9.19
CA VAL A 910 -3.69 8.65 -9.99
C VAL A 910 -4.87 7.70 -10.04
N LEU A 911 -6.04 8.22 -9.69
CA LEU A 911 -7.30 7.48 -9.74
C LEU A 911 -7.51 6.86 -11.11
N ASP A 912 -7.94 5.60 -11.16
CA ASP A 912 -8.29 4.99 -12.42
C ASP A 912 -9.64 5.52 -12.90
N GLU A 913 -9.78 5.89 -14.17
CA GLU A 913 -11.05 6.37 -14.73
C GLU A 913 -11.74 5.31 -15.61
N ASP A 914 -11.07 4.18 -15.88
CA ASP A 914 -11.49 3.07 -16.74
C ASP A 914 -10.97 1.77 -16.11
N SER A 915 -11.63 1.36 -15.04
CA SER A 915 -11.18 0.34 -14.08
C SER A 915 -11.06 -1.08 -14.64
N ASP A 916 -11.65 -1.34 -15.80
CA ASP A 916 -11.53 -2.61 -16.52
C ASP A 916 -10.80 -2.49 -17.87
N ASN A 917 -10.34 -1.28 -18.20
CA ASN A 917 -9.65 -0.93 -19.43
C ASN A 917 -10.41 -1.41 -20.68
N ASP A 918 -11.71 -1.12 -20.74
CA ASP A 918 -12.57 -1.39 -21.90
C ASP A 918 -12.77 -0.15 -22.82
N GLY A 919 -12.30 1.02 -22.38
CA GLY A 919 -12.34 2.28 -23.11
C GLY A 919 -13.56 3.14 -22.79
N ILE A 920 -14.44 2.72 -21.88
CA ILE A 920 -15.57 3.48 -21.35
C ILE A 920 -15.19 3.97 -19.95
N LYS A 921 -15.44 5.26 -19.67
CA LYS A 921 -15.17 5.79 -18.33
C LYS A 921 -16.09 5.14 -17.31
N ASP A 922 -15.59 4.85 -16.11
CA ASP A 922 -16.36 4.27 -15.01
C ASP A 922 -17.68 4.99 -14.73
N GLU A 923 -17.72 6.32 -14.84
CA GLU A 923 -18.93 7.12 -14.61
C GLU A 923 -20.03 6.90 -15.66
N GLU A 924 -19.64 6.45 -16.85
CA GLU A 924 -20.50 6.18 -18.01
C GLU A 924 -20.71 4.66 -18.21
N ASP A 925 -19.93 3.82 -17.52
CA ASP A 925 -19.97 2.37 -17.66
C ASP A 925 -21.00 1.73 -16.70
N PRO A 926 -21.98 0.96 -17.21
CA PRO A 926 -22.84 0.13 -16.36
C PRO A 926 -22.11 -1.01 -15.64
N SER A 927 -20.90 -1.39 -16.04
CA SER A 927 -20.12 -2.52 -15.52
C SER A 927 -18.61 -2.24 -15.36
N PRO A 928 -18.21 -1.18 -14.63
CA PRO A 928 -16.83 -0.63 -14.57
C PRO A 928 -15.75 -1.59 -14.06
N LEU A 929 -16.10 -2.77 -13.57
CA LEU A 929 -15.18 -3.75 -13.02
C LEU A 929 -15.17 -5.05 -13.84
N VAL A 930 -15.84 -5.08 -14.99
CA VAL A 930 -16.05 -6.30 -15.79
C VAL A 930 -15.68 -6.02 -17.24
N LYS A 931 -14.43 -6.33 -17.57
CA LYS A 931 -13.90 -6.23 -18.93
C LYS A 931 -14.88 -6.86 -19.92
N ASN A 932 -15.56 -6.02 -20.72
CA ASN A 932 -16.49 -6.48 -21.74
C ASN A 932 -15.69 -7.27 -22.80
N ASN A 933 -15.91 -8.59 -22.86
CA ASN A 933 -15.24 -9.50 -23.82
C ASN A 933 -15.66 -9.26 -25.27
#